data_AF-A0A7W1U8V9-F1
#
_entry.id   AF-A0A7W1U8V9-F1
#
_cell.length_a   1.000
_cell.length_b   1.000
_cell.length_c   1.000
_cell.angle_alpha   90.00
_cell.angle_beta   90.00
_cell.angle_gamma   90.00
#
_symmetry.space_group_name_H-M   'P 1'
#
loop_
_entity.id
_entity.type
_entity.pdbx_description
1 polymer ?
#
loop_
_entity_poly.entity_id
_entity_poly.type
_entity_poly.pdbx_seq_one_letter_code
_entity_poly.pdbx_strand_id
1 'polypeptide(L)'
;MKTNRLSGQFRDLYSLGGVSRPFWLCLILAAVALAPAGAATLKQARVSQIVKDVNLLPNQAAPHPAKVSDEVRDGTAVRTGTESRAELTFTDETIARLGANTIFSFNEGTRNLDLGGGAMLLRVPKSSGGAQIRTAAVTAAITGTTVMLEFHPDSYIKFIILEGTGRIFRQGLPGESVLVHAGQMLIVNPKGKGMPDPVDVDLSRLMNTSLLITGFAPLPSLDLIAREIGVQDESKGNGALVQTNLVIFGGGTSVSLLDPTQTNILNQANSTESRQALLSPTATPRVTPTVTPTVTPTVTPTVTPTVTPTVTPTVTPTVTPTVTPTPTVTPSATPTPTPSKYGTPPVITSPNPYIITSKTTIQTDPAITTNGQTDYGKIYRGPTQDGVPSAYLFGTTSPFDIANGSDQIFQDPNLLPLAVFKFSALDITGNPTITIPAGSTANLALISVGDITSGPPGGILTFTGLNSLLLATQDGSVTLTSDLSFENMPSLLFYARGSNSDLTLSSDILGATLTTLIAQRNVNVDGNSLDSQTLQVIAGANIDIGVNSPVTITGSEASLLIPNFGVGNITGSATIALIPAGNLTLNGANGLSLTIDNSAGGSIGGAAQISLNTADLTAGSLNVFINNRDGGSIGSSADVACNILGNLTITGDATIGASNRNDGLGGGTVGTDSFVTVQANSISVGGLLSGFVSANAGGHISNVALLLVNTTGDIHSGTGTSLLVQSTGFNVVGGPFIAPGFIGSDALLTVIAADLTSDVFIDVEVGEASGQIAGNAALNLNITGAITAPDTLFFVGGQAGLIGGDATLAVNAGSISAANTDYFQIGNANGGNITGNASLNIGVTGAITAPDVEFFLGNRAANIGGNASIFVNAGSISASTTGPFFQIVNPNSGTIGGSATIDVTAASVSGNQLFVAILNNVNDGTPNGTIASNATVNFNLSGTSTITTDATFQINGSDSAGSAAININGGTYNVGGTFEGFMDGSGLMTFTNANINADTIKAGVFGANGTLRIGGGTLSANTELKLYASGSNGLIDFVSNVTLSGAATKTLAGNTITISNNVVVTIAGTLPADVYTGFSGQGIPNANYTGFGGNGSTTGTFAGAGANRPQPLANAPPFTNGPIIMAPIRSPGSATSGGGMISQKKHGTLVRVGNTDQLLALLDTAAPAANGKILIPPARRTSDLKNSQRTNSDARLGANRGPAELWAATSSPRRPSPQ
;
A
#
# COMPACT_ATOMS: atom_id res chain seq x y z
N MET A 1 -16.62 23.25 -8.84
CA MET A 1 -16.68 24.64 -9.39
C MET A 1 -15.35 25.36 -9.13
N LYS A 2 -15.09 26.54 -9.71
CA LYS A 2 -13.93 27.38 -9.35
C LYS A 2 -14.25 28.29 -8.17
N THR A 3 -13.28 28.51 -7.27
CA THR A 3 -13.05 29.61 -6.28
C THR A 3 -12.65 29.03 -4.91
N ASN A 4 -11.84 29.70 -4.07
CA ASN A 4 -10.69 30.57 -4.38
C ASN A 4 -9.72 30.60 -3.18
N ARG A 5 -8.45 30.94 -3.39
CA ARG A 5 -7.46 31.13 -2.29
C ARG A 5 -7.80 32.35 -1.43
N LEU A 6 -7.47 32.28 -0.14
CA LEU A 6 -6.98 33.43 0.64
C LEU A 6 -6.03 32.96 1.76
N SER A 7 -4.72 33.03 1.51
CA SER A 7 -3.69 32.77 2.53
C SER A 7 -3.03 34.09 2.97
N GLY A 8 -2.98 34.30 4.29
CA GLY A 8 -2.45 35.52 4.92
C GLY A 8 -0.95 35.43 5.20
N GLN A 9 -0.21 36.40 4.66
CA GLN A 9 1.24 36.60 4.76
C GLN A 9 1.84 36.39 6.17
N PHE A 10 3.02 35.75 6.22
CA PHE A 10 4.20 36.36 6.85
C PHE A 10 5.45 36.05 6.01
N ARG A 11 6.52 36.83 6.18
CA ARG A 11 7.68 36.88 5.26
C ARG A 11 9.02 36.85 6.00
N ASP A 12 9.98 36.24 5.31
CA ASP A 12 11.44 36.42 5.37
C ASP A 12 12.16 36.27 6.74
N LEU A 13 13.23 35.47 6.77
CA LEU A 13 14.60 36.02 6.72
C LEU A 13 15.70 34.94 6.60
N TYR A 14 16.80 35.34 5.93
CA TYR A 14 18.12 34.72 5.80
C TYR A 14 18.30 33.31 5.21
N SER A 15 18.86 33.32 3.99
CA SER A 15 19.81 32.33 3.47
C SER A 15 21.23 32.91 3.55
N LEU A 16 22.25 32.08 3.82
CA LEU A 16 23.54 32.02 3.10
C LEU A 16 24.59 31.13 3.80
N GLY A 17 25.47 30.50 3.00
CA GLY A 17 26.84 30.13 3.43
C GLY A 17 27.11 28.66 3.79
N GLY A 18 27.46 27.85 2.80
CA GLY A 18 28.10 26.54 3.01
C GLY A 18 29.57 26.55 2.57
N VAL A 19 30.44 25.83 3.30
CA VAL A 19 31.85 25.54 2.95
C VAL A 19 32.15 24.08 3.34
N SER A 20 33.12 23.43 2.70
CA SER A 20 33.24 21.96 2.65
C SER A 20 34.57 21.38 3.16
N ARG A 21 34.48 20.18 3.77
CA ARG A 21 35.55 19.16 3.99
C ARG A 21 36.70 19.55 4.98
N PRO A 22 37.54 18.59 5.46
CA PRO A 22 37.53 17.12 5.34
C PRO A 22 37.53 16.39 6.72
N PHE A 23 38.05 15.16 6.76
CA PHE A 23 37.86 14.06 7.73
C PHE A 23 39.13 13.78 8.59
N TRP A 24 39.00 12.95 9.65
CA TRP A 24 40.03 12.29 10.51
C TRP A 24 40.51 12.94 11.83
N LEU A 25 40.54 12.07 12.87
CA LEU A 25 41.22 12.09 14.18
C LEU A 25 40.98 13.22 15.20
N CYS A 26 40.33 12.88 16.33
CA CYS A 26 41.03 12.70 17.63
C CYS A 26 40.15 11.95 18.66
N LEU A 27 40.79 11.41 19.70
CA LEU A 27 40.17 10.63 20.79
C LEU A 27 40.25 11.40 22.13
N ILE A 28 39.42 10.99 23.10
CA ILE A 28 39.54 11.24 24.56
C ILE A 28 39.12 12.63 25.11
N LEU A 29 38.09 12.56 25.97
CA LEU A 29 37.68 13.40 27.11
C LEU A 29 38.10 14.89 27.19
N ALA A 30 37.09 15.76 27.19
CA ALA A 30 36.90 16.76 28.24
C ALA A 30 35.40 17.03 28.44
N ALA A 31 34.93 17.19 29.69
CA ALA A 31 33.54 17.48 29.99
C ALA A 31 33.27 18.99 30.05
N VAL A 32 32.15 19.44 29.49
CA VAL A 32 31.57 20.77 29.74
C VAL A 32 30.21 20.56 30.39
N ALA A 33 29.93 21.31 31.46
CA ALA A 33 28.79 21.04 32.33
C ALA A 33 27.45 21.47 31.68
N LEU A 34 26.61 20.49 31.37
CA LEU A 34 25.15 20.67 31.44
C LEU A 34 24.75 20.58 32.91
N ALA A 35 24.00 21.56 33.40
CA ALA A 35 23.50 21.55 34.77
C ALA A 35 22.51 20.37 34.96
N PRO A 36 22.51 19.68 36.10
CA PRO A 36 21.55 18.63 36.37
C PRO A 36 20.15 19.24 36.49
N ALA A 37 19.28 18.95 35.52
CA ALA A 37 17.84 19.14 35.70
C ALA A 37 17.40 18.27 36.89
N GLY A 38 17.00 18.92 37.99
CA GLY A 38 16.71 18.23 39.24
C GLY A 38 15.50 17.31 39.12
N ALA A 39 15.73 16.00 39.04
CA ALA A 39 14.66 15.01 39.03
C ALA A 39 13.80 15.13 40.31
N ALA A 40 12.48 15.01 40.16
CA ALA A 40 11.58 15.00 41.30
C ALA A 40 11.93 13.84 42.25
N THR A 41 11.95 14.09 43.55
CA THR A 41 12.28 13.10 44.58
C THR A 41 11.02 12.37 45.06
N LEU A 42 11.12 11.06 45.29
CA LEU A 42 10.01 10.31 45.89
C LEU A 42 9.97 10.62 47.39
N LYS A 43 8.87 11.25 47.84
CA LYS A 43 8.66 11.60 49.25
C LYS A 43 7.60 10.76 49.91
N GLN A 44 6.51 10.51 49.19
CA GLN A 44 5.40 9.69 49.64
C GLN A 44 4.74 8.98 48.44
N ALA A 45 4.23 7.78 48.69
CA ALA A 45 3.23 7.14 47.84
C ALA A 45 1.87 7.14 48.56
N ARG A 46 0.79 7.02 47.78
CA ARG A 46 -0.55 6.69 48.30
C ARG A 46 -0.94 5.30 47.84
N VAL A 47 -1.60 4.54 48.71
CA VAL A 47 -2.23 3.28 48.31
C VAL A 47 -3.44 3.59 47.42
N SER A 48 -3.38 3.32 46.13
CA SER A 48 -4.46 3.59 45.16
C SER A 48 -5.45 2.43 45.07
N GLN A 49 -4.98 1.19 45.15
CA GLN A 49 -5.81 -0.02 45.09
C GLN A 49 -5.34 -1.06 46.11
N ILE A 50 -6.30 -1.78 46.72
CA ILE A 50 -6.08 -2.91 47.63
C ILE A 50 -6.92 -4.09 47.13
N VAL A 51 -6.33 -5.30 47.13
CA VAL A 51 -7.06 -6.56 46.89
C VAL A 51 -6.65 -7.58 47.95
N LYS A 52 -7.63 -8.06 48.73
CA LYS A 52 -7.42 -8.90 49.93
C LYS A 52 -6.48 -8.22 50.95
N ASP A 53 -5.57 -8.98 51.57
CA ASP A 53 -4.84 -8.59 52.78
C ASP A 53 -3.56 -7.80 52.48
N VAL A 54 -3.61 -6.49 52.73
CA VAL A 54 -2.46 -5.57 52.63
C VAL A 54 -2.25 -4.88 53.97
N ASN A 55 -1.02 -4.88 54.46
CA ASN A 55 -0.65 -4.26 55.74
C ASN A 55 0.48 -3.25 55.55
N LEU A 56 0.47 -2.18 56.34
CA LEU A 56 1.60 -1.27 56.53
C LEU A 56 2.39 -1.69 57.77
N LEU A 57 3.72 -1.61 57.68
CA LEU A 57 4.68 -1.97 58.73
C LEU A 57 5.58 -0.77 59.02
N PRO A 58 5.18 0.18 59.89
CA PRO A 58 6.01 1.32 60.27
C PRO A 58 7.06 0.93 61.30
N ASN A 59 8.31 1.39 61.12
CA ASN A 59 9.47 1.06 61.97
C ASN A 59 9.32 1.41 63.46
N GLN A 60 8.30 2.20 63.85
CA GLN A 60 8.07 2.65 65.23
C GLN A 60 6.61 2.44 65.70
N ALA A 61 5.82 1.62 64.99
CA ALA A 61 4.44 1.31 65.36
C ALA A 61 4.10 -0.18 65.14
N ALA A 62 2.97 -0.64 65.69
CA ALA A 62 2.45 -1.96 65.39
C ALA A 62 1.97 -2.02 63.92
N PRO A 63 2.26 -3.10 63.18
CA PRO A 63 1.70 -3.32 61.85
C PRO A 63 0.17 -3.29 61.85
N HIS A 64 -0.42 -2.69 60.81
CA HIS A 64 -1.87 -2.58 60.67
C HIS A 64 -2.33 -2.78 59.22
N PRO A 65 -3.60 -3.18 58.98
CA PRO A 65 -4.17 -3.21 57.64
C PRO A 65 -4.12 -1.83 56.97
N ALA A 66 -3.82 -1.81 55.68
CA ALA A 66 -3.83 -0.61 54.85
C ALA A 66 -5.26 -0.25 54.39
N LYS A 67 -5.46 1.01 54.03
CA LYS A 67 -6.66 1.54 53.37
C LYS A 67 -6.28 2.31 52.12
N VAL A 68 -7.22 2.43 51.18
CA VAL A 68 -7.03 3.30 50.00
C VAL A 68 -6.88 4.75 50.48
N SER A 69 -5.93 5.47 49.86
CA SER A 69 -5.42 6.80 50.24
C SER A 69 -4.45 6.88 51.43
N ASP A 70 -4.18 5.77 52.15
CA ASP A 70 -3.13 5.74 53.18
C ASP A 70 -1.77 6.15 52.58
N GLU A 71 -0.95 6.85 53.36
CA GLU A 71 0.38 7.29 52.94
C GLU A 71 1.46 6.29 53.32
N VAL A 72 2.29 5.93 52.35
CA VAL A 72 3.53 5.17 52.54
C VAL A 72 4.70 6.15 52.41
N ARG A 73 5.59 6.15 53.41
CA ARG A 73 6.77 7.02 53.55
C ARG A 73 7.97 6.17 53.95
N ASP A 74 9.16 6.76 53.99
CA ASP A 74 10.37 6.06 54.48
C ASP A 74 10.15 5.49 55.89
N GLY A 75 10.81 4.37 56.16
CA GLY A 75 10.59 3.59 57.38
C GLY A 75 9.20 2.95 57.50
N THR A 76 8.38 2.91 56.45
CA THR A 76 7.12 2.16 56.40
C THR A 76 7.13 1.19 55.22
N ALA A 77 7.18 -0.11 55.50
CA ALA A 77 7.09 -1.15 54.48
C ALA A 77 5.63 -1.55 54.21
N VAL A 78 5.32 -1.95 52.97
CA VAL A 78 4.04 -2.53 52.56
C VAL A 78 4.20 -4.04 52.43
N ARG A 79 3.27 -4.81 53.02
CA ARG A 79 3.24 -6.28 52.93
C ARG A 79 1.90 -6.80 52.44
N THR A 80 1.91 -7.64 51.41
CA THR A 80 0.73 -8.34 50.88
C THR A 80 0.68 -9.81 51.34
N GLY A 81 -0.52 -10.36 51.51
CA GLY A 81 -0.75 -11.79 51.78
C GLY A 81 -0.75 -12.70 50.53
N THR A 82 -0.99 -13.99 50.74
CA THR A 82 -0.83 -15.09 49.76
C THR A 82 -1.63 -14.96 48.47
N GLU A 83 -2.80 -14.31 48.52
CA GLU A 83 -3.64 -14.05 47.35
C GLU A 83 -3.84 -12.55 47.08
N SER A 84 -3.05 -11.71 47.73
CA SER A 84 -3.31 -10.27 47.84
C SER A 84 -2.50 -9.45 46.84
N ARG A 85 -2.95 -8.23 46.56
CA ARG A 85 -2.32 -7.27 45.64
C ARG A 85 -2.51 -5.85 46.16
N ALA A 86 -1.57 -4.95 45.84
CA ALA A 86 -1.67 -3.52 46.14
C ALA A 86 -1.16 -2.69 44.96
N GLU A 87 -1.68 -1.49 44.77
CA GLU A 87 -1.06 -0.46 43.94
C GLU A 87 -0.71 0.77 44.79
N LEU A 88 0.48 1.31 44.53
CA LEU A 88 1.03 2.50 45.16
C LEU A 88 1.35 3.52 44.06
N THR A 89 0.75 4.72 44.17
CA THR A 89 0.99 5.83 43.24
C THR A 89 1.80 6.92 43.94
N PHE A 90 2.92 7.31 43.35
CA PHE A 90 3.81 8.35 43.84
C PHE A 90 3.44 9.74 43.27
N THR A 91 3.98 10.79 43.88
CA THR A 91 3.73 12.20 43.51
C THR A 91 4.25 12.62 42.14
N ASP A 92 4.96 11.75 41.43
CA ASP A 92 5.56 11.96 40.10
C ASP A 92 4.96 11.04 39.02
N GLU A 93 3.82 10.41 39.30
CA GLU A 93 3.18 9.37 38.47
C GLU A 93 4.02 8.09 38.28
N THR A 94 5.02 7.84 39.12
CA THR A 94 5.56 6.48 39.29
C THR A 94 4.48 5.60 39.93
N ILE A 95 4.28 4.40 39.39
CA ILE A 95 3.31 3.42 39.89
C ILE A 95 4.05 2.13 40.25
N ALA A 96 3.84 1.62 41.47
CA ALA A 96 4.33 0.33 41.92
C ALA A 96 3.15 -0.59 42.28
N ARG A 97 3.03 -1.72 41.58
CA ARG A 97 2.02 -2.76 41.83
C ARG A 97 2.69 -3.96 42.49
N LEU A 98 2.18 -4.35 43.66
CA LEU A 98 2.70 -5.44 44.48
C LEU A 98 1.83 -6.69 44.29
N GLY A 99 2.48 -7.84 44.07
CA GLY A 99 1.85 -9.14 43.91
C GLY A 99 1.57 -9.82 45.26
N ALA A 100 1.39 -11.13 45.24
CA ALA A 100 1.25 -11.94 46.45
C ALA A 100 2.56 -12.01 47.25
N ASN A 101 2.46 -12.22 48.57
CA ASN A 101 3.60 -12.43 49.49
C ASN A 101 4.74 -11.40 49.37
N THR A 102 4.41 -10.17 48.98
CA THR A 102 5.37 -9.15 48.59
C THR A 102 5.68 -8.22 49.75
N ILE A 103 6.96 -7.89 49.94
CA ILE A 103 7.43 -6.90 50.92
C ILE A 103 8.19 -5.80 50.17
N PHE A 104 7.72 -4.56 50.28
CA PHE A 104 8.24 -3.41 49.55
C PHE A 104 8.45 -2.20 50.47
N SER A 105 9.53 -1.46 50.25
CA SER A 105 9.80 -0.15 50.90
C SER A 105 10.59 0.77 49.97
N PHE A 106 10.69 2.06 50.30
CA PHE A 106 11.51 3.03 49.56
C PHE A 106 12.12 4.07 50.51
N ASN A 107 13.22 4.70 50.09
CA ASN A 107 13.85 5.77 50.87
C ASN A 107 13.43 7.17 50.41
N GLU A 108 12.97 8.01 51.34
CA GLU A 108 12.50 9.37 51.06
C GLU A 108 13.65 10.26 50.56
N GLY A 109 13.36 11.10 49.57
CA GLY A 109 14.36 11.96 48.95
C GLY A 109 15.22 11.26 47.88
N THR A 110 15.01 9.95 47.66
CA THR A 110 15.74 9.16 46.66
C THR A 110 14.80 8.61 45.57
N ARG A 111 15.32 7.75 44.69
CA ARG A 111 14.56 6.83 43.83
C ARG A 111 14.97 5.37 44.06
N ASN A 112 15.34 5.05 45.31
CA ASN A 112 15.73 3.71 45.73
C ASN A 112 14.49 2.97 46.26
N LEU A 113 14.25 1.78 45.71
CA LEU A 113 13.06 0.97 45.92
C LEU A 113 13.52 -0.44 46.34
N ASP A 114 13.31 -0.83 47.60
CA ASP A 114 13.74 -2.12 48.12
C ASP A 114 12.60 -3.15 48.02
N LEU A 115 12.88 -4.29 47.37
CA LEU A 115 12.00 -5.46 47.33
C LEU A 115 12.59 -6.55 48.22
N GLY A 116 11.96 -6.81 49.37
CA GLY A 116 12.39 -7.83 50.33
C GLY A 116 12.03 -9.26 49.90
N GLY A 117 11.08 -9.41 48.99
CA GLY A 117 10.61 -10.67 48.42
C GLY A 117 9.25 -10.51 47.73
N GLY A 118 8.84 -11.52 46.98
CA GLY A 118 7.58 -11.53 46.22
C GLY A 118 7.73 -10.94 44.81
N ALA A 119 6.66 -10.34 44.28
CA ALA A 119 6.62 -9.84 42.90
C ALA A 119 6.12 -8.39 42.84
N MET A 120 6.69 -7.60 41.92
CA MET A 120 6.37 -6.20 41.72
C MET A 120 6.37 -5.84 40.23
N LEU A 121 5.46 -4.97 39.81
CA LEU A 121 5.57 -4.20 38.57
C LEU A 121 5.84 -2.74 38.94
N LEU A 122 6.80 -2.10 38.29
CA LEU A 122 7.12 -0.70 38.47
C LEU A 122 7.10 0.03 37.11
N ARG A 123 6.28 1.08 37.01
CA ARG A 123 6.26 2.02 35.88
C ARG A 123 6.87 3.34 36.35
N VAL A 124 8.00 3.74 35.79
CA VAL A 124 8.57 5.09 35.97
C VAL A 124 8.31 5.90 34.70
N PRO A 125 7.61 7.06 34.77
CA PRO A 125 7.33 7.88 33.60
C PRO A 125 8.60 8.31 32.86
N LYS A 126 8.49 8.48 31.54
CA LYS A 126 9.52 9.13 30.72
C LYS A 126 9.81 10.54 31.29
N SER A 127 11.06 10.98 31.19
CA SER A 127 11.55 12.27 31.72
C SER A 127 11.54 12.48 33.24
N SER A 128 10.92 11.60 34.06
CA SER A 128 10.93 11.74 35.54
C SER A 128 12.25 11.33 36.23
N GLY A 129 13.26 10.90 35.45
CA GLY A 129 14.56 10.46 35.94
C GLY A 129 14.68 8.95 36.15
N GLY A 130 15.82 8.51 36.66
CA GLY A 130 16.13 7.09 36.87
C GLY A 130 15.77 6.59 38.27
N ALA A 131 15.42 5.31 38.38
CA ALA A 131 15.16 4.63 39.65
C ALA A 131 16.08 3.41 39.83
N GLN A 132 16.35 3.06 41.09
CA GLN A 132 17.12 1.87 41.46
C GLN A 132 16.25 0.91 42.27
N ILE A 133 15.92 -0.24 41.69
CA ILE A 133 15.25 -1.33 42.39
C ILE A 133 16.31 -2.22 43.01
N ARG A 134 16.19 -2.54 44.31
CA ARG A 134 17.19 -3.28 45.08
C ARG A 134 16.57 -4.54 45.66
N THR A 135 17.32 -5.64 45.56
CA THR A 135 17.06 -6.92 46.24
C THR A 135 18.28 -7.24 47.12
N ALA A 136 18.28 -8.36 47.84
CA ALA A 136 19.41 -8.75 48.70
C ALA A 136 20.69 -9.18 47.95
N ALA A 137 20.70 -9.22 46.61
CA ALA A 137 21.85 -9.62 45.80
C ALA A 137 22.06 -8.82 44.50
N VAL A 138 21.06 -8.06 44.04
CA VAL A 138 21.03 -7.41 42.73
C VAL A 138 20.35 -6.04 42.81
N THR A 139 20.93 -5.05 42.11
CA THR A 139 20.33 -3.72 41.89
C THR A 139 20.03 -3.54 40.40
N ALA A 140 18.80 -3.18 40.04
CA ALA A 140 18.44 -2.77 38.68
C ALA A 140 18.27 -1.26 38.60
N ALA A 141 19.06 -0.60 37.75
CA ALA A 141 18.87 0.80 37.41
C ALA A 141 18.03 0.91 36.12
N ILE A 142 16.94 1.65 36.18
CA ILE A 142 16.01 1.90 35.06
C ILE A 142 15.84 3.41 34.85
N THR A 143 15.35 3.87 33.70
CA THR A 143 15.08 5.30 33.44
C THR A 143 13.98 5.46 32.40
N GLY A 144 12.79 5.91 32.83
CA GLY A 144 11.61 5.98 31.97
C GLY A 144 11.27 4.61 31.39
N THR A 145 10.80 3.69 32.23
CA THR A 145 10.79 2.23 31.95
C THR A 145 9.67 1.57 32.74
N THR A 146 9.06 0.55 32.15
CA THR A 146 8.09 -0.33 32.82
C THR A 146 8.68 -1.73 32.95
N VAL A 147 8.85 -2.19 34.19
CA VAL A 147 9.57 -3.43 34.52
C VAL A 147 8.75 -4.29 35.49
N MET A 148 8.74 -5.59 35.26
CA MET A 148 8.33 -6.59 36.25
C MET A 148 9.56 -7.20 36.93
N LEU A 149 9.48 -7.39 38.24
CA LEU A 149 10.50 -8.02 39.08
C LEU A 149 9.84 -9.07 39.97
N GLU A 150 10.47 -10.24 40.09
CA GLU A 150 10.13 -11.27 41.06
C GLU A 150 11.39 -11.68 41.83
N PHE A 151 11.31 -11.79 43.16
CA PHE A 151 12.42 -12.13 44.04
C PHE A 151 12.06 -13.21 45.07
N HIS A 152 12.76 -14.35 44.96
CA HIS A 152 12.76 -15.44 45.92
C HIS A 152 14.17 -15.60 46.51
N PRO A 153 14.43 -15.20 47.76
CA PRO A 153 15.79 -15.13 48.35
C PRO A 153 16.66 -16.38 48.22
N ASP A 154 16.05 -17.56 48.24
CA ASP A 154 16.75 -18.85 48.16
C ASP A 154 16.69 -19.53 46.77
N SER A 155 16.06 -18.90 45.78
CA SER A 155 15.83 -19.51 44.46
C SER A 155 16.31 -18.63 43.29
N TYR A 156 15.60 -17.56 42.95
CA TYR A 156 15.92 -16.70 41.81
C TYR A 156 15.45 -15.25 42.01
N ILE A 157 16.07 -14.34 41.25
CA ILE A 157 15.58 -13.00 40.94
C ILE A 157 15.28 -12.98 39.44
N LYS A 158 14.11 -12.50 39.03
CA LYS A 158 13.65 -12.45 37.63
C LYS A 158 13.25 -11.02 37.29
N PHE A 159 13.86 -10.44 36.27
CA PHE A 159 13.48 -9.15 35.68
C PHE A 159 12.84 -9.39 34.31
N ILE A 160 11.81 -8.61 33.96
CA ILE A 160 11.25 -8.54 32.60
C ILE A 160 11.02 -7.06 32.28
N ILE A 161 11.55 -6.57 31.17
CA ILE A 161 11.27 -5.19 30.70
C ILE A 161 10.11 -5.22 29.71
N LEU A 162 9.05 -4.48 30.00
CA LEU A 162 7.86 -4.37 29.13
C LEU A 162 8.03 -3.23 28.12
N GLU A 163 8.65 -2.12 28.51
CA GLU A 163 9.10 -1.05 27.62
C GLU A 163 10.30 -0.31 28.22
N GLY A 164 11.18 0.21 27.36
CA GLY A 164 12.41 0.90 27.76
C GLY A 164 13.61 -0.03 27.96
N THR A 165 14.52 0.29 28.88
CA THR A 165 15.71 -0.52 29.19
C THR A 165 16.03 -0.53 30.68
N GLY A 166 16.59 -1.63 31.17
CA GLY A 166 17.10 -1.75 32.53
C GLY A 166 18.53 -2.29 32.54
N ARG A 167 19.40 -1.70 33.36
CA ARG A 167 20.76 -2.20 33.60
C ARG A 167 20.84 -2.83 34.97
N ILE A 168 21.09 -4.14 35.00
CA ILE A 168 21.02 -4.97 36.20
C ILE A 168 22.44 -5.31 36.64
N PHE A 169 22.78 -4.91 37.86
CA PHE A 169 24.10 -4.98 38.47
C PHE A 169 24.12 -5.97 39.64
N ARG A 170 25.21 -6.72 39.78
CA ARG A 170 25.41 -7.50 41.00
C ARG A 170 25.77 -6.61 42.18
N GLN A 171 25.13 -6.83 43.33
CA GLN A 171 25.41 -6.06 44.54
C GLN A 171 26.85 -6.30 45.01
N GLY A 172 27.62 -5.23 45.12
CA GLY A 172 29.05 -5.27 45.47
C GLY A 172 30.02 -5.41 44.30
N LEU A 173 29.54 -5.74 43.09
CA LEU A 173 30.36 -5.92 41.89
C LEU A 173 29.78 -5.13 40.70
N PRO A 174 29.91 -3.78 40.67
CA PRO A 174 29.28 -2.94 39.65
C PRO A 174 29.83 -3.12 38.22
N GLY A 175 30.96 -3.83 38.06
CA GLY A 175 31.45 -4.26 36.74
C GLY A 175 30.72 -5.51 36.19
N GLU A 176 30.01 -6.24 37.04
CA GLU A 176 29.17 -7.39 36.68
C GLU A 176 27.74 -6.87 36.41
N SER A 177 27.53 -6.33 35.20
CA SER A 177 26.25 -5.73 34.78
C SER A 177 25.76 -6.25 33.43
N VAL A 178 24.47 -6.54 33.33
CA VAL A 178 23.77 -6.87 32.06
C VAL A 178 22.79 -5.75 31.71
N LEU A 179 22.69 -5.42 30.42
CA LEU A 179 21.65 -4.54 29.88
C LEU A 179 20.51 -5.42 29.37
N VAL A 180 19.27 -5.11 29.73
CA VAL A 180 18.06 -5.82 29.31
C VAL A 180 17.17 -4.83 28.59
N HIS A 181 16.74 -5.19 27.39
CA HIS A 181 15.88 -4.39 26.53
C HIS A 181 14.40 -4.80 26.70
N ALA A 182 13.48 -4.00 26.17
CA ALA A 182 12.07 -4.39 26.09
C ALA A 182 11.91 -5.76 25.40
N GLY A 183 10.94 -6.54 25.85
CA GLY A 183 10.73 -7.90 25.36
C GLY A 183 11.66 -8.96 25.96
N GLN A 184 12.61 -8.57 26.82
CA GLN A 184 13.60 -9.48 27.40
C GLN A 184 13.41 -9.76 28.90
N MET A 185 13.76 -10.99 29.28
CA MET A 185 13.78 -11.50 30.64
C MET A 185 15.22 -11.83 31.07
N LEU A 186 15.56 -11.56 32.33
CA LEU A 186 16.83 -11.97 32.96
C LEU A 186 16.55 -12.71 34.27
N ILE A 187 17.06 -13.94 34.41
CA ILE A 187 16.87 -14.77 35.61
C ILE A 187 18.22 -15.00 36.30
N VAL A 188 18.43 -14.33 37.44
CA VAL A 188 19.68 -14.37 38.20
C VAL A 188 19.51 -15.27 39.43
N ASN A 189 20.43 -16.21 39.65
CA ASN A 189 20.52 -16.94 40.91
C ASN A 189 21.24 -16.04 41.95
N PRO A 190 20.62 -15.69 43.10
CA PRO A 190 21.23 -14.82 44.12
C PRO A 190 22.61 -15.30 44.59
N LYS A 191 22.81 -16.62 44.59
CA LYS A 191 24.01 -17.32 45.10
C LYS A 191 24.91 -17.85 43.95
N GLY A 192 24.64 -17.47 42.70
CA GLY A 192 25.43 -17.84 41.52
C GLY A 192 26.82 -17.20 41.47
N LYS A 193 27.61 -17.43 40.41
CA LYS A 193 28.98 -16.88 40.26
C LYS A 193 29.18 -15.92 39.07
N GLY A 194 28.11 -15.59 38.35
CA GLY A 194 28.11 -14.63 37.26
C GLY A 194 26.67 -14.23 36.92
N MET A 195 26.49 -13.15 36.16
CA MET A 195 25.24 -12.82 35.49
C MET A 195 25.09 -13.66 34.20
N PRO A 196 23.90 -14.20 33.90
CA PRO A 196 23.61 -14.83 32.61
C PRO A 196 23.18 -13.79 31.57
N ASP A 197 23.11 -14.20 30.31
CA ASP A 197 22.54 -13.38 29.24
C ASP A 197 21.00 -13.29 29.34
N PRO A 198 20.36 -12.23 28.78
CA PRO A 198 18.91 -12.13 28.68
C PRO A 198 18.33 -13.15 27.69
N VAL A 199 17.04 -13.49 27.84
CA VAL A 199 16.26 -14.28 26.90
C VAL A 199 14.95 -13.57 26.56
N ASP A 200 14.49 -13.66 25.32
CA ASP A 200 13.27 -12.99 24.90
C ASP A 200 12.02 -13.68 25.45
N VAL A 201 10.97 -12.90 25.74
CA VAL A 201 9.72 -13.37 26.34
C VAL A 201 8.51 -12.76 25.64
N ASP A 202 7.51 -13.59 25.34
CA ASP A 202 6.25 -13.21 24.70
C ASP A 202 5.50 -12.13 25.52
N LEU A 203 5.64 -10.86 25.09
CA LEU A 203 5.03 -9.71 25.76
C LEU A 203 3.51 -9.73 25.63
N SER A 204 2.98 -10.12 24.47
CA SER A 204 1.54 -10.20 24.22
C SER A 204 0.90 -11.21 25.18
N ARG A 205 1.50 -12.40 25.33
CA ARG A 205 1.07 -13.39 26.33
C ARG A 205 1.22 -12.90 27.77
N LEU A 206 2.28 -12.17 28.09
CA LEU A 206 2.52 -11.66 29.44
C LEU A 206 1.50 -10.57 29.84
N MET A 207 1.18 -9.65 28.93
CA MET A 207 0.14 -8.62 29.13
C MET A 207 -1.23 -9.25 29.41
N ASN A 208 -1.58 -10.29 28.67
CA ASN A 208 -2.87 -10.99 28.80
C ASN A 208 -2.96 -11.93 30.02
N THR A 209 -1.84 -12.33 30.65
CA THR A 209 -1.84 -13.35 31.72
C THR A 209 -1.31 -12.88 33.08
N SER A 210 -0.64 -11.72 33.16
CA SER A 210 -0.07 -11.19 34.41
C SER A 210 -1.13 -10.53 35.30
N LEU A 211 -1.30 -11.04 36.52
CA LEU A 211 -2.21 -10.45 37.52
C LEU A 211 -1.74 -9.08 38.06
N LEU A 212 -0.51 -8.64 37.73
CA LEU A 212 -0.03 -7.27 37.98
C LEU A 212 -0.48 -6.27 36.89
N ILE A 213 -1.10 -6.78 35.82
CA ILE A 213 -1.55 -6.01 34.67
C ILE A 213 -3.08 -6.11 34.59
N THR A 214 -3.62 -7.33 34.51
CA THR A 214 -5.07 -7.58 34.40
C THR A 214 -5.85 -7.41 35.71
N GLY A 215 -5.17 -7.40 36.86
CA GLY A 215 -5.78 -7.24 38.20
C GLY A 215 -6.01 -5.79 38.66
N PHE A 216 -5.76 -4.81 37.79
CA PHE A 216 -5.69 -3.37 38.09
C PHE A 216 -6.18 -2.56 36.87
N ALA A 217 -6.26 -1.23 37.01
CA ALA A 217 -6.51 -0.34 35.88
C ALA A 217 -5.40 -0.45 34.79
N PRO A 218 -5.67 -0.03 33.53
CA PRO A 218 -4.64 0.06 32.48
C PRO A 218 -3.43 0.91 32.91
N LEU A 219 -2.24 0.55 32.44
CA LEU A 219 -1.00 1.30 32.71
C LEU A 219 -0.89 2.54 31.80
N PRO A 220 -0.46 3.71 32.29
CA PRO A 220 -0.14 4.89 31.47
C PRO A 220 1.16 4.76 30.62
N SER A 221 1.50 3.54 30.21
CA SER A 221 2.56 3.17 29.27
C SER A 221 2.12 2.01 28.36
N LEU A 222 0.81 1.74 28.27
CA LEU A 222 0.24 0.65 27.47
C LEU A 222 0.53 0.83 25.97
N ASP A 223 0.55 2.07 25.48
CA ASP A 223 0.94 2.49 24.14
C ASP A 223 2.40 2.10 23.81
N LEU A 224 3.30 2.34 24.77
CA LEU A 224 4.71 2.01 24.65
C LEU A 224 4.91 0.50 24.65
N ILE A 225 4.24 -0.24 25.55
CA ILE A 225 4.34 -1.70 25.60
C ILE A 225 3.71 -2.35 24.35
N ALA A 226 2.63 -1.79 23.81
CA ALA A 226 2.03 -2.24 22.55
C ALA A 226 2.97 -2.07 21.35
N ARG A 227 3.79 -1.01 21.31
CA ARG A 227 4.85 -0.86 20.29
C ARG A 227 5.92 -1.96 20.40
N GLU A 228 6.37 -2.27 21.60
CA GLU A 228 7.39 -3.31 21.82
C GLU A 228 6.83 -4.72 21.53
N ILE A 229 5.51 -4.93 21.68
CA ILE A 229 4.80 -6.12 21.17
C ILE A 229 4.85 -6.15 19.64
N GLY A 230 4.54 -5.03 18.95
CA GLY A 230 4.64 -4.94 17.49
C GLY A 230 6.03 -5.32 16.95
N VAL A 231 7.09 -4.73 17.51
CA VAL A 231 8.49 -5.06 17.17
C VAL A 231 8.81 -6.55 17.42
N GLN A 232 8.24 -7.14 18.47
CA GLN A 232 8.40 -8.56 18.75
C GLN A 232 7.62 -9.45 17.77
N ASP A 233 6.45 -9.03 17.30
CA ASP A 233 5.62 -9.78 16.35
C ASP A 233 6.17 -9.65 14.90
N GLU A 234 6.71 -8.49 14.52
CA GLU A 234 7.57 -8.32 13.33
C GLU A 234 8.76 -9.31 13.37
N SER A 235 9.42 -9.40 14.53
CA SER A 235 10.54 -10.33 14.76
C SER A 235 10.13 -11.80 14.79
N LYS A 236 8.84 -12.13 14.99
CA LYS A 236 8.31 -13.48 14.77
C LYS A 236 8.03 -13.72 13.29
N GLY A 237 7.46 -12.75 12.59
CA GLY A 237 7.12 -12.83 11.17
C GLY A 237 8.35 -13.05 10.27
N ASN A 238 9.47 -12.39 10.58
CA ASN A 238 10.74 -12.58 9.86
C ASN A 238 11.57 -13.81 10.33
N GLY A 239 11.07 -14.57 11.30
CA GLY A 239 11.72 -15.78 11.82
C GLY A 239 12.93 -15.58 12.74
N ALA A 240 13.30 -14.34 13.09
CA ALA A 240 14.39 -14.07 14.03
C ALA A 240 14.06 -14.53 15.46
N LEU A 241 12.79 -14.45 15.85
CA LEU A 241 12.23 -15.04 17.07
C LEU A 241 11.27 -16.17 16.71
N VAL A 242 11.52 -17.37 17.23
CA VAL A 242 10.64 -18.53 17.03
C VAL A 242 9.74 -18.71 18.25
N GLN A 243 8.43 -18.83 18.05
CA GLN A 243 7.51 -19.17 19.13
C GLN A 243 7.79 -20.58 19.66
N THR A 244 8.17 -20.71 20.93
CA THR A 244 8.44 -22.00 21.57
C THR A 244 7.43 -22.32 22.66
N ASN A 245 7.24 -23.61 22.94
CA ASN A 245 6.39 -24.10 24.04
C ASN A 245 7.11 -24.06 25.42
N LEU A 246 8.20 -23.29 25.55
CA LEU A 246 9.00 -23.22 26.77
C LEU A 246 8.36 -22.27 27.79
N VAL A 247 7.68 -22.83 28.80
CA VAL A 247 7.06 -22.06 29.89
C VAL A 247 8.01 -21.96 31.09
N ILE A 248 8.36 -20.73 31.48
CA ILE A 248 9.13 -20.44 32.70
C ILE A 248 8.17 -19.92 33.78
N PHE A 249 7.97 -20.72 34.83
CA PHE A 249 7.02 -20.40 35.90
C PHE A 249 7.44 -19.20 36.78
N GLY A 250 6.45 -18.49 37.33
CA GLY A 250 6.62 -17.42 38.31
C GLY A 250 5.35 -17.18 39.11
N GLY A 251 5.48 -16.68 40.34
CA GLY A 251 4.39 -16.40 41.28
C GLY A 251 3.45 -15.23 40.90
N GLY A 252 3.45 -14.83 39.63
CA GLY A 252 2.55 -13.84 39.04
C GLY A 252 1.81 -14.32 37.78
N THR A 253 2.07 -15.54 37.30
CA THR A 253 1.48 -16.10 36.06
C THR A 253 1.10 -17.58 36.22
N SER A 254 -0.08 -17.95 35.71
CA SER A 254 -0.61 -19.32 35.73
C SER A 254 -0.92 -19.81 34.33
N VAL A 255 -0.10 -20.73 33.79
CA VAL A 255 -0.42 -21.50 32.58
C VAL A 255 0.06 -22.95 32.76
N SER A 256 -0.72 -23.91 32.28
CA SER A 256 -0.40 -25.35 32.29
C SER A 256 -0.47 -25.90 30.86
N LEU A 257 0.15 -27.07 30.62
CA LEU A 257 0.22 -27.73 29.32
C LEU A 257 -0.75 -28.91 29.19
N LEU A 258 -1.29 -29.05 27.99
CA LEU A 258 -1.73 -30.27 27.30
C LEU A 258 -1.14 -30.11 25.87
N ASP A 259 -0.54 -31.08 25.19
CA ASP A 259 -0.37 -32.53 25.37
C ASP A 259 1.07 -32.93 24.91
N PRO A 260 1.77 -33.93 25.51
CA PRO A 260 3.22 -34.13 25.28
C PRO A 260 3.65 -34.76 23.94
N THR A 261 2.78 -34.86 22.93
CA THR A 261 2.94 -35.82 21.82
C THR A 261 3.74 -35.35 20.60
N GLN A 262 4.16 -34.08 20.51
CA GLN A 262 4.90 -33.55 19.35
C GLN A 262 6.37 -33.20 19.62
N THR A 263 7.24 -34.21 19.65
CA THR A 263 8.70 -34.05 19.61
C THR A 263 9.28 -34.65 18.32
N ASN A 264 9.00 -34.06 17.15
CA ASN A 264 9.64 -34.51 15.88
C ASN A 264 9.61 -33.51 14.69
N ILE A 265 9.83 -32.21 14.90
CA ILE A 265 9.88 -31.20 13.80
C ILE A 265 11.21 -30.41 13.78
N LEU A 266 12.34 -31.10 13.92
CA LEU A 266 13.69 -30.55 13.64
C LEU A 266 14.44 -31.31 12.53
N ASN A 267 13.83 -32.34 11.93
CA ASN A 267 14.46 -33.24 10.96
C ASN A 267 13.65 -33.39 9.66
N GLN A 268 13.08 -32.30 9.11
CA GLN A 268 12.36 -32.35 7.83
C GLN A 268 12.55 -31.12 6.94
N ALA A 269 13.79 -30.60 6.88
CA ALA A 269 14.18 -29.58 5.90
C ALA A 269 14.55 -30.15 4.51
N ASN A 270 14.24 -31.43 4.23
CA ASN A 270 14.65 -32.15 3.02
C ASN A 270 13.66 -33.27 2.63
N SER A 271 12.63 -32.96 1.83
CA SER A 271 12.06 -33.86 0.80
C SER A 271 10.90 -33.19 0.05
N THR A 272 11.02 -33.07 -1.27
CA THR A 272 9.96 -32.54 -2.17
C THR A 272 9.09 -33.68 -2.74
N GLU A 273 7.94 -33.32 -3.31
CA GLU A 273 7.08 -34.08 -4.25
C GLU A 273 5.99 -35.07 -3.74
N SER A 274 5.07 -35.32 -4.68
CA SER A 274 3.89 -36.22 -4.68
C SER A 274 2.57 -35.67 -4.11
N ARG A 275 1.44 -36.26 -4.57
CA ARG A 275 0.08 -35.66 -4.58
C ARG A 275 -1.01 -36.64 -4.11
N GLN A 276 -2.15 -36.04 -3.69
CA GLN A 276 -3.54 -36.55 -3.77
C GLN A 276 -4.03 -37.66 -2.81
N ALA A 277 -5.34 -37.58 -2.54
CA ALA A 277 -6.28 -38.65 -2.13
C ALA A 277 -6.17 -39.23 -0.69
N LEU A 278 -7.27 -39.57 0.02
CA LEU A 278 -8.71 -39.18 -0.05
C LEU A 278 -9.45 -39.67 1.24
N LEU A 279 -10.66 -39.14 1.50
CA LEU A 279 -11.75 -39.66 2.37
C LEU A 279 -11.67 -39.57 3.92
N SER A 280 -12.77 -39.05 4.48
CA SER A 280 -13.30 -39.21 5.86
C SER A 280 -14.29 -40.41 5.92
N PRO A 281 -15.01 -40.70 7.04
CA PRO A 281 -14.86 -40.36 8.47
C PRO A 281 -14.88 -41.64 9.37
N THR A 282 -15.14 -41.54 10.69
CA THR A 282 -16.17 -42.33 11.45
C THR A 282 -15.96 -42.43 12.99
N ALA A 283 -17.08 -42.39 13.72
CA ALA A 283 -17.37 -42.87 15.09
C ALA A 283 -16.69 -42.25 16.34
N THR A 284 -17.53 -41.68 17.19
CA THR A 284 -17.39 -41.68 18.66
C THR A 284 -17.91 -43.00 19.28
N PRO A 285 -17.52 -43.31 20.53
CA PRO A 285 -18.39 -44.08 21.42
C PRO A 285 -18.74 -43.30 22.70
N ARG A 286 -20.03 -43.28 23.04
CA ARG A 286 -20.60 -42.77 24.29
C ARG A 286 -20.65 -43.87 25.34
N VAL A 287 -20.33 -43.55 26.61
CA VAL A 287 -20.87 -44.27 27.77
C VAL A 287 -21.33 -43.27 28.83
N THR A 288 -22.47 -43.55 29.46
CA THR A 288 -23.04 -42.76 30.57
C THR A 288 -23.66 -43.73 31.58
N PRO A 289 -23.41 -43.60 32.89
CA PRO A 289 -24.25 -44.18 33.93
C PRO A 289 -25.12 -43.11 34.61
N THR A 290 -26.38 -43.44 34.90
CA THR A 290 -27.39 -42.52 35.44
C THR A 290 -27.92 -43.04 36.78
N VAL A 291 -28.07 -42.20 37.81
CA VAL A 291 -28.90 -42.54 38.98
C VAL A 291 -29.64 -41.30 39.55
N THR A 292 -30.97 -41.43 39.66
CA THR A 292 -31.99 -40.56 40.29
C THR A 292 -33.30 -41.40 40.26
N PRO A 293 -34.39 -41.14 41.03
CA PRO A 293 -34.76 -40.00 41.89
C PRO A 293 -34.77 -40.42 43.40
N THR A 294 -35.42 -39.81 44.41
CA THR A 294 -36.64 -38.95 44.59
C THR A 294 -36.45 -38.07 45.85
N VAL A 295 -37.22 -37.03 46.21
CA VAL A 295 -38.70 -36.89 46.31
C VAL A 295 -39.19 -35.42 46.17
N THR A 296 -40.49 -35.26 45.88
CA THR A 296 -41.29 -34.01 45.83
C THR A 296 -42.78 -34.38 46.00
N PRO A 297 -43.77 -33.46 46.16
CA PRO A 297 -43.75 -32.00 46.45
C PRO A 297 -44.74 -31.58 47.58
N THR A 298 -44.83 -30.27 47.91
CA THR A 298 -46.13 -29.55 48.08
C THR A 298 -45.99 -28.01 48.06
N VAL A 299 -47.11 -27.33 47.77
CA VAL A 299 -47.36 -25.87 47.74
C VAL A 299 -47.71 -25.32 49.16
N THR A 300 -47.92 -24.03 49.47
CA THR A 300 -48.34 -22.81 48.72
C THR A 300 -47.86 -21.53 49.47
N PRO A 301 -47.94 -20.30 48.90
CA PRO A 301 -47.52 -19.07 49.58
C PRO A 301 -48.61 -18.46 50.50
N THR A 302 -48.24 -17.54 51.39
CA THR A 302 -49.18 -16.73 52.18
C THR A 302 -48.68 -15.29 52.35
N VAL A 303 -49.61 -14.34 52.41
CA VAL A 303 -49.35 -12.89 52.49
C VAL A 303 -50.02 -12.31 53.73
N THR A 304 -49.36 -11.40 54.45
CA THR A 304 -49.99 -10.40 55.35
C THR A 304 -48.95 -9.33 55.70
N PRO A 305 -49.37 -8.06 55.84
CA PRO A 305 -49.90 -7.60 57.14
C PRO A 305 -51.35 -7.12 57.08
N THR A 306 -52.06 -7.25 58.21
CA THR A 306 -53.47 -6.89 58.39
C THR A 306 -53.66 -5.56 59.15
N VAL A 307 -54.87 -5.01 59.15
CA VAL A 307 -55.16 -3.63 59.60
C VAL A 307 -56.18 -3.60 60.76
N THR A 308 -55.97 -2.71 61.74
CA THR A 308 -57.00 -2.16 62.70
C THR A 308 -57.69 -3.15 63.68
N PRO A 309 -58.51 -2.70 64.67
CA PRO A 309 -58.63 -1.38 65.34
C PRO A 309 -58.69 -1.46 66.90
N THR A 310 -58.68 -0.31 67.60
CA THR A 310 -59.46 -0.07 68.86
C THR A 310 -59.58 1.44 69.18
N VAL A 311 -60.52 1.86 70.06
CA VAL A 311 -61.06 3.24 70.03
C VAL A 311 -61.51 3.81 71.41
N THR A 312 -61.18 5.10 71.69
CA THR A 312 -61.90 6.07 72.60
C THR A 312 -62.09 5.72 74.10
N PRO A 313 -62.60 6.63 74.98
CA PRO A 313 -63.00 8.07 74.87
C PRO A 313 -62.10 9.02 75.74
N THR A 314 -62.35 10.32 76.06
CA THR A 314 -63.60 11.10 76.28
C THR A 314 -63.36 12.64 76.30
N VAL A 315 -64.36 13.46 75.87
CA VAL A 315 -64.64 14.94 76.02
C VAL A 315 -63.51 15.99 75.77
N THR A 316 -63.62 17.11 75.01
CA THR A 316 -64.60 18.24 74.77
C THR A 316 -64.84 19.22 75.94
N PRO A 317 -65.27 20.49 75.69
CA PRO A 317 -65.55 21.23 74.42
C PRO A 317 -64.53 22.40 74.19
N THR A 318 -64.66 23.53 73.45
CA THR A 318 -65.63 24.29 72.58
C THR A 318 -64.75 25.27 71.74
N VAL A 319 -65.05 26.04 70.66
CA VAL A 319 -66.17 26.48 69.77
C VAL A 319 -65.53 26.67 68.34
N THR A 320 -66.14 26.89 67.14
CA THR A 320 -67.33 27.62 66.62
C THR A 320 -67.14 29.17 66.52
N PRO A 321 -67.53 29.90 65.43
CA PRO A 321 -68.19 29.53 64.16
C PRO A 321 -67.22 29.50 62.93
N THR A 322 -67.49 28.98 61.73
CA THR A 322 -68.72 28.72 60.91
C THR A 322 -69.13 29.86 59.95
N VAL A 323 -68.86 29.69 58.64
CA VAL A 323 -69.66 30.26 57.53
C VAL A 323 -69.47 29.45 56.23
N THR A 324 -70.58 29.13 55.55
CA THR A 324 -70.69 28.72 54.12
C THR A 324 -72.17 28.88 53.75
N PRO A 325 -72.51 29.82 52.85
CA PRO A 325 -72.81 29.50 51.44
C PRO A 325 -71.99 30.41 50.50
N THR A 326 -72.03 30.37 49.16
CA THR A 326 -73.09 29.97 48.19
C THR A 326 -72.37 29.59 46.86
N PRO A 327 -73.00 28.91 45.86
CA PRO A 327 -72.24 28.38 44.72
C PRO A 327 -71.83 29.47 43.72
N THR A 328 -70.54 29.51 43.37
CA THR A 328 -70.01 30.39 42.31
C THR A 328 -70.19 29.74 40.95
N VAL A 329 -70.69 30.49 39.97
CA VAL A 329 -70.87 30.04 38.58
C VAL A 329 -69.58 29.60 37.91
N THR A 330 -69.68 28.61 37.03
CA THR A 330 -68.59 28.15 36.17
C THR A 330 -68.04 29.30 35.33
N PRO A 331 -66.75 29.68 35.46
CA PRO A 331 -66.11 30.44 34.39
C PRO A 331 -66.03 29.51 33.18
N SER A 332 -66.71 29.89 32.08
CA SER A 332 -66.53 29.22 30.80
C SER A 332 -65.04 29.16 30.49
N ALA A 333 -64.53 28.01 30.04
CA ALA A 333 -63.15 27.89 29.63
C ALA A 333 -62.86 29.00 28.60
N THR A 334 -61.94 29.89 28.94
CA THR A 334 -61.41 30.84 27.95
C THR A 334 -60.70 29.96 26.91
N PRO A 335 -60.99 30.11 25.60
CA PRO A 335 -60.41 29.24 24.60
C PRO A 335 -58.89 29.32 24.71
N THR A 336 -58.26 28.18 25.02
CA THR A 336 -56.81 28.11 25.13
C THR A 336 -56.24 28.55 23.79
N PRO A 337 -55.37 29.58 23.74
CA PRO A 337 -54.86 30.06 22.46
C PRO A 337 -54.11 28.92 21.79
N THR A 338 -54.47 28.63 20.53
CA THR A 338 -53.85 27.56 19.75
C THR A 338 -52.32 27.69 19.84
N PRO A 339 -51.58 26.64 20.21
CA PRO A 339 -50.14 26.74 20.40
C PRO A 339 -49.44 27.34 19.17
N SER A 340 -48.49 28.25 19.39
CA SER A 340 -47.68 28.79 18.29
C SER A 340 -46.99 27.66 17.55
N LYS A 341 -47.22 27.54 16.24
CA LYS A 341 -46.66 26.48 15.40
C LYS A 341 -45.17 26.64 15.06
N TYR A 342 -44.47 27.61 15.65
CA TYR A 342 -43.04 27.87 15.44
C TYR A 342 -42.23 27.76 16.73
N GLY A 343 -40.90 27.73 16.62
CA GLY A 343 -39.97 27.43 17.72
C GLY A 343 -39.79 25.92 17.95
N THR A 344 -38.98 25.56 18.94
CA THR A 344 -38.55 24.17 19.26
C THR A 344 -39.72 23.20 19.47
N PRO A 345 -39.66 21.95 18.96
CA PRO A 345 -40.71 20.94 19.15
C PRO A 345 -40.84 20.51 20.62
N PRO A 346 -42.05 20.54 21.22
CA PRO A 346 -42.30 19.98 22.53
C PRO A 346 -42.25 18.45 22.48
N VAL A 347 -41.83 17.80 23.56
CA VAL A 347 -41.84 16.34 23.67
C VAL A 347 -43.21 15.89 24.18
N ILE A 348 -43.88 15.03 23.41
CA ILE A 348 -45.08 14.29 23.79
C ILE A 348 -44.65 13.12 24.69
N THR A 349 -45.08 13.13 25.95
CA THR A 349 -44.57 12.25 27.03
C THR A 349 -45.54 11.14 27.46
N SER A 350 -46.75 11.11 26.91
CA SER A 350 -47.76 10.11 27.22
C SER A 350 -48.73 9.91 26.04
N PRO A 351 -49.05 8.67 25.63
CA PRO A 351 -48.45 7.42 26.09
C PRO A 351 -46.95 7.33 25.75
N ASN A 352 -46.24 6.45 26.44
CA ASN A 352 -44.81 6.19 26.24
C ASN A 352 -44.56 4.67 26.22
N PRO A 353 -44.21 4.06 25.07
CA PRO A 353 -44.12 4.68 23.74
C PRO A 353 -45.45 5.26 23.25
N TYR A 354 -45.36 6.26 22.36
CA TYR A 354 -46.52 6.74 21.60
C TYR A 354 -46.79 5.76 20.47
N ILE A 355 -48.02 5.26 20.33
CA ILE A 355 -48.34 4.22 19.35
C ILE A 355 -49.11 4.81 18.17
N ILE A 356 -48.48 4.83 17.00
CA ILE A 356 -49.14 5.17 15.73
C ILE A 356 -49.87 3.94 15.21
N THR A 357 -51.15 4.13 14.87
CA THR A 357 -52.05 3.06 14.43
C THR A 357 -52.89 3.52 13.23
N SER A 358 -53.67 2.60 12.64
CA SER A 358 -54.69 2.93 11.63
C SER A 358 -55.86 3.80 12.13
N LYS A 359 -55.85 4.20 13.41
CA LYS A 359 -56.77 5.19 14.01
C LYS A 359 -56.08 6.53 14.34
N THR A 360 -54.80 6.67 14.01
CA THR A 360 -54.04 7.91 14.17
C THR A 360 -54.24 8.79 12.94
N THR A 361 -54.53 10.06 13.17
CA THR A 361 -54.62 11.10 12.13
C THR A 361 -53.52 12.13 12.35
N ILE A 362 -52.73 12.42 11.31
CA ILE A 362 -51.64 13.42 11.34
C ILE A 362 -51.97 14.54 10.36
N GLN A 363 -52.05 15.76 10.86
CA GLN A 363 -52.22 16.98 10.07
C GLN A 363 -50.90 17.76 10.03
N THR A 364 -50.43 18.14 8.83
CA THR A 364 -49.13 18.82 8.66
C THR A 364 -49.13 20.32 8.98
N ASP A 365 -50.30 20.93 9.20
CA ASP A 365 -50.37 22.10 10.09
C ASP A 365 -50.50 21.56 11.53
N PRO A 366 -49.42 21.58 12.33
CA PRO A 366 -48.96 20.36 13.01
C PRO A 366 -49.81 19.97 14.22
N ALA A 367 -50.74 19.04 13.99
CA ALA A 367 -51.53 18.36 15.01
C ALA A 367 -51.60 16.85 14.73
N ILE A 368 -51.40 16.03 15.75
CA ILE A 368 -51.54 14.56 15.68
C ILE A 368 -52.65 14.14 16.63
N THR A 369 -53.53 13.24 16.20
CA THR A 369 -54.66 12.76 17.00
C THR A 369 -54.71 11.24 17.01
N THR A 370 -54.66 10.64 18.20
CA THR A 370 -54.75 9.19 18.40
C THR A 370 -55.79 8.89 19.48
N ASN A 371 -56.73 7.98 19.21
CA ASN A 371 -57.81 7.59 20.14
C ASN A 371 -58.61 8.78 20.74
N GLY A 372 -58.69 9.91 20.04
CA GLY A 372 -59.41 11.11 20.46
C GLY A 372 -58.62 12.08 21.37
N GLN A 373 -57.34 11.81 21.65
CA GLN A 373 -56.41 12.79 22.23
C GLN A 373 -55.64 13.48 21.10
N THR A 374 -55.43 14.80 21.21
CA THR A 374 -54.75 15.62 20.18
C THR A 374 -53.54 16.33 20.77
N ASP A 375 -52.37 16.08 20.19
CA ASP A 375 -51.11 16.73 20.51
C ASP A 375 -50.66 17.67 19.36
N TYR A 376 -49.77 18.63 19.66
CA TYR A 376 -49.33 19.65 18.72
C TYR A 376 -47.82 19.62 18.47
N GLY A 377 -47.43 19.60 17.20
CA GLY A 377 -46.04 19.70 16.76
C GLY A 377 -45.62 21.13 16.43
N LYS A 378 -44.58 21.27 15.61
CA LYS A 378 -44.02 22.55 15.15
C LYS A 378 -43.63 22.51 13.67
N ILE A 379 -43.48 23.67 13.05
CA ILE A 379 -42.95 23.82 11.70
C ILE A 379 -41.51 24.35 11.79
N TYR A 380 -40.56 23.55 11.31
CA TYR A 380 -39.20 23.98 11.01
C TYR A 380 -39.17 24.63 9.62
N ARG A 381 -38.72 25.88 9.53
CA ARG A 381 -38.77 26.68 8.28
C ARG A 381 -37.43 26.79 7.56
N GLY A 382 -36.38 26.18 8.12
CA GLY A 382 -35.03 26.21 7.60
C GLY A 382 -34.03 27.04 8.43
N PRO A 383 -32.74 26.95 8.09
CA PRO A 383 -31.62 27.33 8.96
C PRO A 383 -31.57 28.83 9.26
N THR A 384 -32.06 29.66 8.34
CA THR A 384 -32.10 31.12 8.46
C THR A 384 -33.20 31.65 9.39
N GLN A 385 -34.17 30.81 9.78
CA GLN A 385 -35.32 31.21 10.59
C GLN A 385 -35.44 30.47 11.93
N ASP A 386 -35.01 29.21 11.98
CA ASP A 386 -35.16 28.33 13.16
C ASP A 386 -33.83 27.71 13.66
N GLY A 387 -32.70 28.01 13.01
CA GLY A 387 -31.36 27.52 13.39
C GLY A 387 -30.99 26.17 12.75
N VAL A 388 -29.82 25.63 13.12
CA VAL A 388 -29.28 24.37 12.56
C VAL A 388 -30.25 23.20 12.79
N PRO A 389 -30.57 22.36 11.79
CA PRO A 389 -31.57 21.30 11.91
C PRO A 389 -31.33 20.34 13.09
N SER A 390 -30.12 19.83 13.26
CA SER A 390 -29.77 18.93 14.37
C SER A 390 -29.99 19.58 15.73
N ALA A 391 -29.61 20.85 15.89
CA ALA A 391 -29.89 21.62 17.10
C ALA A 391 -31.40 21.88 17.32
N TYR A 392 -32.18 22.05 16.25
CA TYR A 392 -33.63 22.24 16.34
C TYR A 392 -34.38 20.93 16.69
N LEU A 393 -34.02 19.81 16.05
CA LEU A 393 -34.67 18.50 16.23
C LEU A 393 -34.22 17.81 17.52
N PHE A 394 -32.92 17.81 17.81
CA PHE A 394 -32.28 17.04 18.88
C PHE A 394 -31.81 17.90 20.06
N GLY A 395 -31.98 19.22 19.99
CA GLY A 395 -31.50 20.18 21.00
C GLY A 395 -30.00 20.45 20.96
N THR A 396 -29.21 19.65 20.23
CA THR A 396 -27.76 19.75 20.10
C THR A 396 -27.29 19.22 18.74
N THR A 397 -26.23 19.82 18.20
CA THR A 397 -25.44 19.26 17.10
C THR A 397 -24.29 18.44 17.70
N SER A 398 -24.14 17.18 17.27
CA SER A 398 -23.03 16.29 17.66
C SER A 398 -21.92 16.28 16.60
N PRO A 399 -20.72 15.74 16.91
CA PRO A 399 -19.69 15.54 15.89
C PRO A 399 -20.15 14.63 14.74
N PHE A 400 -21.03 13.65 15.00
CA PHE A 400 -21.55 12.77 13.96
C PHE A 400 -22.52 13.50 13.02
N ASP A 401 -23.43 14.34 13.56
CA ASP A 401 -24.36 15.17 12.75
C ASP A 401 -23.60 16.06 11.73
N ILE A 402 -22.36 16.45 12.07
CA ILE A 402 -21.46 17.22 11.21
C ILE A 402 -20.71 16.31 10.22
N ALA A 403 -20.11 15.22 10.69
CA ALA A 403 -19.27 14.33 9.88
C ALA A 403 -20.07 13.59 8.80
N ASN A 404 -21.30 13.18 9.09
CA ASN A 404 -22.20 12.51 8.14
C ASN A 404 -22.91 13.48 7.17
N GLY A 405 -22.76 14.80 7.36
CA GLY A 405 -23.42 15.82 6.54
C GLY A 405 -24.94 15.90 6.68
N SER A 406 -25.56 15.21 7.66
CA SER A 406 -27.01 15.14 7.85
C SER A 406 -27.66 16.51 8.00
N ASP A 407 -27.00 17.49 8.62
CA ASP A 407 -27.47 18.87 8.66
C ASP A 407 -27.64 19.49 7.27
N GLN A 408 -26.86 19.11 6.25
CA GLN A 408 -27.08 19.53 4.87
C GLN A 408 -28.25 18.79 4.21
N ILE A 409 -28.41 17.50 4.52
CA ILE A 409 -29.55 16.69 4.04
C ILE A 409 -30.87 17.29 4.57
N PHE A 410 -30.96 17.60 5.87
CA PHE A 410 -32.09 18.31 6.48
C PHE A 410 -32.25 19.78 6.06
N GLN A 411 -31.37 20.30 5.19
CA GLN A 411 -31.43 21.65 4.61
C GLN A 411 -31.83 21.67 3.12
N ASP A 412 -32.08 20.52 2.49
CA ASP A 412 -32.61 20.46 1.13
C ASP A 412 -33.91 21.31 1.02
N PRO A 413 -33.95 22.32 0.11
CA PRO A 413 -35.14 23.14 -0.12
C PRO A 413 -36.41 22.35 -0.43
N ASN A 414 -36.32 21.12 -0.95
CA ASN A 414 -37.47 20.25 -1.21
C ASN A 414 -38.08 19.68 0.08
N LEU A 415 -37.29 19.51 1.14
CA LEU A 415 -37.70 19.00 2.45
C LEU A 415 -38.21 20.11 3.39
N LEU A 416 -38.18 21.38 2.95
CA LEU A 416 -38.56 22.54 3.75
C LEU A 416 -39.83 23.23 3.22
N PRO A 417 -40.67 23.81 4.11
CA PRO A 417 -40.65 23.66 5.57
C PRO A 417 -41.10 22.25 6.00
N LEU A 418 -40.81 21.86 7.24
CA LEU A 418 -40.98 20.49 7.77
C LEU A 418 -41.90 20.49 9.00
N ALA A 419 -42.93 19.63 9.01
CA ALA A 419 -43.83 19.46 10.15
C ALA A 419 -43.26 18.42 11.14
N VAL A 420 -42.85 18.87 12.32
CA VAL A 420 -42.10 18.09 13.31
C VAL A 420 -42.97 17.76 14.52
N PHE A 421 -43.14 16.47 14.80
CA PHE A 421 -43.66 15.95 16.07
C PHE A 421 -42.52 15.27 16.83
N LYS A 422 -42.52 15.38 18.16
CA LYS A 422 -41.47 14.78 19.00
C LYS A 422 -42.07 13.99 20.15
N PHE A 423 -41.62 12.76 20.36
CA PHE A 423 -42.15 11.78 21.32
C PHE A 423 -41.07 11.32 22.30
N SER A 424 -41.44 10.74 23.44
CA SER A 424 -40.47 10.11 24.35
C SER A 424 -39.90 8.79 23.80
N ALA A 425 -40.78 7.91 23.31
CA ALA A 425 -40.50 6.74 22.48
C ALA A 425 -41.66 6.57 21.48
N LEU A 426 -41.45 5.86 20.36
CA LEU A 426 -42.42 5.79 19.26
C LEU A 426 -42.54 4.36 18.69
N ASP A 427 -43.75 3.80 18.70
CA ASP A 427 -44.07 2.52 18.06
C ASP A 427 -44.99 2.75 16.85
N ILE A 428 -44.69 2.12 15.72
CA ILE A 428 -45.49 2.20 14.49
C ILE A 428 -46.13 0.83 14.23
N THR A 429 -47.44 0.71 14.46
CA THR A 429 -48.18 -0.56 14.35
C THR A 429 -49.34 -0.49 13.34
N GLY A 430 -49.33 0.49 12.43
CA GLY A 430 -50.25 0.56 11.28
C GLY A 430 -50.35 1.95 10.63
N ASN A 431 -50.82 1.97 9.38
CA ASN A 431 -50.84 3.14 8.49
C ASN A 431 -51.78 4.28 8.97
N PRO A 432 -51.25 5.46 9.37
CA PRO A 432 -52.06 6.59 9.82
C PRO A 432 -52.74 7.34 8.65
N THR A 433 -53.84 8.05 8.95
CA THR A 433 -54.45 8.97 7.98
C THR A 433 -53.72 10.30 7.98
N ILE A 434 -53.28 10.77 6.81
CA ILE A 434 -52.57 12.05 6.65
C ILE A 434 -53.50 13.12 6.06
N THR A 435 -53.41 14.34 6.56
CA THR A 435 -54.07 15.51 5.96
C THR A 435 -53.12 16.69 5.80
N ILE A 436 -53.19 17.34 4.64
CA ILE A 436 -52.33 18.48 4.26
C ILE A 436 -53.25 19.68 4.00
N PRO A 437 -53.50 20.54 5.00
CA PRO A 437 -54.28 21.77 4.81
C PRO A 437 -53.67 22.70 3.76
N ALA A 438 -54.51 23.48 3.08
CA ALA A 438 -54.03 24.47 2.11
C ALA A 438 -53.10 25.50 2.80
N GLY A 439 -51.86 25.63 2.30
CA GLY A 439 -50.83 26.48 2.91
C GLY A 439 -50.05 25.85 4.09
N SER A 440 -50.23 24.55 4.34
CA SER A 440 -49.33 23.74 5.19
C SER A 440 -48.19 23.13 4.35
N THR A 441 -47.42 22.20 4.93
CA THR A 441 -46.33 21.48 4.24
C THR A 441 -46.71 20.05 3.84
N ALA A 442 -46.03 19.53 2.82
CA ALA A 442 -46.05 18.12 2.43
C ALA A 442 -44.87 17.31 3.01
N ASN A 443 -44.09 17.86 3.94
CA ASN A 443 -42.93 17.20 4.55
C ASN A 443 -43.20 16.92 6.04
N LEU A 444 -43.03 15.66 6.48
CA LEU A 444 -43.32 15.21 7.85
C LEU A 444 -42.06 14.67 8.54
N ALA A 445 -41.89 15.00 9.82
CA ALA A 445 -40.87 14.42 10.69
C ALA A 445 -41.48 13.90 11.99
N LEU A 446 -41.17 12.64 12.31
CA LEU A 446 -41.51 11.97 13.56
C LEU A 446 -40.22 11.71 14.31
N ILE A 447 -39.99 12.49 15.38
CA ILE A 447 -38.77 12.46 16.17
C ILE A 447 -39.02 11.71 17.48
N SER A 448 -38.22 10.71 17.81
CA SER A 448 -38.22 10.06 19.12
C SER A 448 -37.08 10.59 19.99
N VAL A 449 -37.22 10.56 21.32
CA VAL A 449 -36.09 10.80 22.22
C VAL A 449 -35.27 9.53 22.37
N GLY A 450 -35.92 8.44 22.78
CA GLY A 450 -35.37 7.09 22.71
C GLY A 450 -35.65 6.42 21.35
N ASP A 451 -35.99 5.14 21.37
CA ASP A 451 -36.11 4.31 20.17
C ASP A 451 -37.33 4.64 19.28
N ILE A 452 -37.28 4.18 18.03
CA ILE A 452 -38.44 3.98 17.14
C ILE A 452 -38.55 2.49 16.82
N THR A 453 -39.71 1.87 17.09
CA THR A 453 -39.96 0.46 16.77
C THR A 453 -41.18 0.27 15.86
N SER A 454 -41.34 -0.92 15.29
CA SER A 454 -42.60 -1.37 14.69
C SER A 454 -43.01 -2.77 15.13
N GLY A 455 -44.27 -3.11 14.86
CA GLY A 455 -44.78 -4.45 15.11
C GLY A 455 -46.22 -4.66 14.63
N PRO A 456 -46.76 -5.88 14.82
CA PRO A 456 -48.09 -6.24 14.34
C PRO A 456 -49.19 -5.39 14.98
N PRO A 457 -50.29 -5.07 14.25
CA PRO A 457 -50.66 -5.65 12.95
C PRO A 457 -49.96 -5.04 11.73
N GLY A 458 -49.21 -3.93 11.89
CA GLY A 458 -48.43 -3.32 10.83
C GLY A 458 -49.25 -2.88 9.61
N GLY A 459 -48.70 -3.07 8.41
CA GLY A 459 -49.31 -2.79 7.11
C GLY A 459 -48.53 -1.80 6.23
N ILE A 460 -48.98 -1.68 4.98
CA ILE A 460 -48.39 -0.82 3.96
C ILE A 460 -48.58 0.66 4.34
N LEU A 461 -47.49 1.42 4.38
CA LEU A 461 -47.42 2.84 4.68
C LEU A 461 -47.35 3.66 3.39
N THR A 462 -48.45 4.35 3.07
CA THR A 462 -48.65 5.02 1.77
C THR A 462 -48.76 6.54 1.84
N PHE A 463 -48.81 7.13 3.05
CA PHE A 463 -48.68 8.56 3.39
C PHE A 463 -49.13 9.57 2.30
N THR A 464 -50.31 9.37 1.71
CA THR A 464 -50.58 9.87 0.36
C THR A 464 -50.64 11.41 0.30
N GLY A 465 -49.78 11.98 -0.54
CA GLY A 465 -49.64 13.43 -0.72
C GLY A 465 -48.44 14.06 0.02
N LEU A 466 -47.72 13.31 0.86
CA LEU A 466 -46.41 13.78 1.34
C LEU A 466 -45.34 13.71 0.25
N ASN A 467 -44.44 14.69 0.24
CA ASN A 467 -43.20 14.68 -0.51
C ASN A 467 -42.09 13.93 0.24
N SER A 468 -42.08 13.99 1.58
CA SER A 468 -41.07 13.32 2.40
C SER A 468 -41.53 12.89 3.79
N LEU A 469 -40.88 11.85 4.31
CA LEU A 469 -40.97 11.40 5.70
C LEU A 469 -39.57 11.22 6.31
N LEU A 470 -39.37 11.90 7.45
CA LEU A 470 -38.23 11.72 8.35
C LEU A 470 -38.66 10.92 9.58
N LEU A 471 -38.04 9.76 9.83
CA LEU A 471 -38.07 9.07 11.12
C LEU A 471 -36.70 9.21 11.78
N ALA A 472 -36.62 9.83 12.95
CA ALA A 472 -35.32 10.00 13.62
C ALA A 472 -35.40 9.90 15.15
N THR A 473 -34.34 9.36 15.77
CA THR A 473 -34.17 9.36 17.23
C THR A 473 -33.26 10.50 17.68
N GLN A 474 -33.22 10.78 18.99
CA GLN A 474 -32.24 11.70 19.58
C GLN A 474 -31.05 10.93 20.19
N ASP A 475 -31.36 9.87 20.94
CA ASP A 475 -30.43 8.94 21.59
C ASP A 475 -31.12 7.56 21.75
N GLY A 476 -31.34 6.88 20.62
CA GLY A 476 -32.01 5.58 20.54
C GLY A 476 -31.91 4.93 19.15
N SER A 477 -32.25 3.65 19.03
CA SER A 477 -32.19 2.89 17.78
C SER A 477 -33.49 3.01 16.97
N VAL A 478 -33.41 2.74 15.67
CA VAL A 478 -34.57 2.59 14.78
C VAL A 478 -34.64 1.13 14.37
N THR A 479 -35.74 0.43 14.67
CA THR A 479 -35.90 -1.00 14.35
C THR A 479 -37.26 -1.22 13.71
N LEU A 480 -37.26 -1.43 12.39
CA LEU A 480 -38.45 -1.58 11.58
C LEU A 480 -38.51 -3.03 11.04
N THR A 481 -39.60 -3.72 11.36
CA THR A 481 -39.85 -5.14 11.09
C THR A 481 -40.57 -5.35 9.77
N SER A 482 -40.64 -6.61 9.31
CA SER A 482 -41.40 -7.04 8.12
C SER A 482 -42.92 -7.00 8.31
N ASP A 483 -43.40 -6.45 9.43
CA ASP A 483 -44.81 -6.08 9.61
C ASP A 483 -45.17 -4.81 8.83
N LEU A 484 -44.17 -4.00 8.43
CA LEU A 484 -44.35 -2.75 7.66
C LEU A 484 -43.73 -2.84 6.26
N SER A 485 -44.28 -2.05 5.35
CA SER A 485 -43.64 -1.64 4.09
C SER A 485 -43.93 -0.17 3.80
N PHE A 486 -43.09 0.48 3.00
CA PHE A 486 -43.26 1.87 2.56
C PHE A 486 -43.47 1.90 1.04
N GLU A 487 -44.53 2.55 0.59
CA GLU A 487 -44.93 2.56 -0.83
C GLU A 487 -45.15 3.98 -1.38
N ASN A 488 -44.57 4.25 -2.56
CA ASN A 488 -44.78 5.47 -3.34
C ASN A 488 -44.42 6.79 -2.61
N MET A 489 -43.46 6.73 -1.69
CA MET A 489 -43.00 7.89 -0.91
C MET A 489 -41.76 8.52 -1.58
N PRO A 490 -41.81 9.77 -2.07
CA PRO A 490 -40.72 10.30 -2.91
C PRO A 490 -39.38 10.41 -2.20
N SER A 491 -39.36 10.82 -0.93
CA SER A 491 -38.16 10.85 -0.10
C SER A 491 -38.41 10.20 1.27
N LEU A 492 -37.59 9.21 1.60
CA LEU A 492 -37.58 8.50 2.89
C LEU A 492 -36.23 8.71 3.57
N LEU A 493 -36.24 9.20 4.80
CA LEU A 493 -35.03 9.46 5.58
C LEU A 493 -35.18 8.87 6.99
N PHE A 494 -34.29 7.93 7.32
CA PHE A 494 -34.26 7.25 8.61
C PHE A 494 -32.95 7.60 9.33
N TYR A 495 -33.01 8.06 10.58
CA TYR A 495 -31.81 8.45 11.34
C TYR A 495 -31.81 7.91 12.78
N ALA A 496 -31.02 6.87 13.02
CA ALA A 496 -30.71 6.36 14.35
C ALA A 496 -29.53 7.13 14.97
N ARG A 497 -29.83 8.12 15.81
CA ARG A 497 -28.86 8.95 16.53
C ARG A 497 -28.64 8.45 17.96
N GLY A 498 -27.43 8.62 18.47
CA GLY A 498 -26.99 8.12 19.79
C GLY A 498 -25.79 7.19 19.66
N SER A 499 -24.89 7.23 20.64
CA SER A 499 -23.56 6.58 20.53
C SER A 499 -23.58 5.05 20.36
N ASN A 500 -24.69 4.40 20.69
CA ASN A 500 -24.88 2.95 20.53
C ASN A 500 -26.04 2.61 19.57
N SER A 501 -26.57 3.60 18.85
CA SER A 501 -27.82 3.48 18.10
C SER A 501 -27.64 2.86 16.72
N ASP A 502 -28.38 1.78 16.47
CA ASP A 502 -28.44 1.11 15.16
C ASP A 502 -29.71 1.46 14.40
N LEU A 503 -29.63 1.37 13.08
CA LEU A 503 -30.78 1.35 12.17
C LEU A 503 -30.92 -0.07 11.60
N THR A 504 -31.91 -0.81 12.09
CA THR A 504 -32.26 -2.14 11.60
C THR A 504 -33.53 -2.05 10.76
N LEU A 505 -33.43 -2.44 9.49
CA LEU A 505 -34.52 -2.38 8.51
C LEU A 505 -34.81 -3.77 7.94
N SER A 506 -35.94 -4.33 8.35
CA SER A 506 -36.58 -5.51 7.75
C SER A 506 -37.95 -5.17 7.14
N SER A 507 -38.16 -3.91 6.75
CA SER A 507 -39.36 -3.44 6.04
C SER A 507 -39.04 -3.19 4.56
N ASP A 508 -39.96 -3.57 3.66
CA ASP A 508 -39.85 -3.25 2.23
C ASP A 508 -39.96 -1.73 1.97
N ILE A 509 -39.22 -1.25 0.97
CA ILE A 509 -39.33 0.11 0.43
C ILE A 509 -39.56 -0.01 -1.08
N LEU A 510 -40.66 0.56 -1.57
CA LEU A 510 -41.13 0.40 -2.95
C LEU A 510 -41.47 1.75 -3.62
N GLY A 511 -40.91 2.00 -4.80
CA GLY A 511 -41.23 3.17 -5.62
C GLY A 511 -40.73 4.52 -5.07
N ALA A 512 -39.65 4.54 -4.28
CA ALA A 512 -39.09 5.78 -3.73
C ALA A 512 -38.13 6.50 -4.71
N THR A 513 -38.06 7.83 -4.69
CA THR A 513 -37.03 8.56 -5.48
C THR A 513 -35.70 8.59 -4.73
N LEU A 514 -35.72 8.92 -3.44
CA LEU A 514 -34.55 8.90 -2.57
C LEU A 514 -34.86 8.14 -1.28
N THR A 515 -34.02 7.16 -0.97
CA THR A 515 -34.01 6.46 0.33
C THR A 515 -32.67 6.71 1.01
N THR A 516 -32.69 7.34 2.18
CA THR A 516 -31.48 7.66 2.95
C THR A 516 -31.56 7.00 4.33
N LEU A 517 -30.60 6.13 4.62
CA LEU A 517 -30.47 5.37 5.87
C LEU A 517 -29.26 5.89 6.65
N ILE A 518 -29.43 6.38 7.88
CA ILE A 518 -28.33 6.91 8.71
C ILE A 518 -28.36 6.27 10.10
N ALA A 519 -27.21 5.80 10.59
CA ALA A 519 -27.03 5.36 11.98
C ALA A 519 -25.70 5.81 12.57
N GLN A 520 -25.70 6.20 13.84
CA GLN A 520 -24.48 6.60 14.55
C GLN A 520 -23.61 5.40 14.99
N ARG A 521 -24.15 4.17 15.02
CA ARG A 521 -23.36 2.93 15.07
C ARG A 521 -23.50 2.13 13.77
N ASN A 522 -24.40 1.14 13.69
CA ASN A 522 -24.53 0.28 12.51
C ASN A 522 -25.83 0.54 11.73
N VAL A 523 -25.79 0.37 10.40
CA VAL A 523 -27.00 0.15 9.58
C VAL A 523 -27.04 -1.33 9.18
N ASN A 524 -28.15 -2.02 9.46
CA ASN A 524 -28.35 -3.42 9.10
C ASN A 524 -29.67 -3.57 8.31
N VAL A 525 -29.62 -4.13 7.11
CA VAL A 525 -30.79 -4.36 6.24
C VAL A 525 -30.85 -5.83 5.81
N ASP A 526 -31.95 -6.51 6.14
CA ASP A 526 -32.11 -7.95 5.91
C ASP A 526 -33.53 -8.31 5.48
N GLY A 527 -33.64 -9.11 4.41
CA GLY A 527 -34.86 -9.81 4.00
C GLY A 527 -35.84 -9.06 3.10
N ASN A 528 -35.48 -7.87 2.59
CA ASN A 528 -36.42 -6.93 1.96
C ASN A 528 -36.16 -6.72 0.46
N SER A 529 -37.07 -6.00 -0.18
CA SER A 529 -36.81 -5.18 -1.36
C SER A 529 -36.51 -3.72 -0.98
N LEU A 530 -35.41 -3.18 -1.50
CA LEU A 530 -35.10 -1.75 -1.55
C LEU A 530 -35.23 -1.26 -3.00
N ASP A 531 -36.42 -0.81 -3.38
CA ASP A 531 -36.68 -0.20 -4.68
C ASP A 531 -36.71 1.33 -4.56
N SER A 532 -35.60 1.96 -4.96
CA SER A 532 -35.45 3.42 -4.91
C SER A 532 -34.49 3.94 -5.99
N GLN A 533 -34.83 5.04 -6.67
CA GLN A 533 -33.98 5.59 -7.74
C GLN A 533 -32.58 5.94 -7.23
N THR A 534 -32.46 6.46 -6.00
CA THR A 534 -31.20 6.66 -5.30
C THR A 534 -31.26 6.07 -3.89
N LEU A 535 -30.36 5.15 -3.57
CA LEU A 535 -30.12 4.65 -2.22
C LEU A 535 -28.87 5.31 -1.62
N GLN A 536 -29.00 5.90 -0.44
CA GLN A 536 -27.88 6.44 0.33
C GLN A 536 -27.86 5.79 1.72
N VAL A 537 -26.71 5.31 2.16
CA VAL A 537 -26.54 4.68 3.48
C VAL A 537 -25.31 5.23 4.16
N ILE A 538 -25.43 5.67 5.42
CA ILE A 538 -24.33 6.24 6.19
C ILE A 538 -24.31 5.61 7.59
N ALA A 539 -23.19 5.01 7.98
CA ALA A 539 -23.02 4.45 9.32
C ALA A 539 -21.79 5.03 10.02
N GLY A 540 -21.87 5.18 11.35
CA GLY A 540 -20.72 5.56 12.18
C GLY A 540 -19.74 4.41 12.44
N ALA A 541 -20.11 3.16 12.17
CA ALA A 541 -19.24 1.99 12.34
C ALA A 541 -19.38 0.93 11.23
N ASN A 542 -20.58 0.40 10.94
CA ASN A 542 -20.75 -0.69 9.95
C ASN A 542 -22.03 -0.55 9.10
N ILE A 543 -21.97 -1.01 7.86
CA ILE A 543 -23.12 -1.14 6.95
C ILE A 543 -23.22 -2.59 6.49
N ASP A 544 -24.26 -3.29 6.94
CA ASP A 544 -24.56 -4.67 6.58
C ASP A 544 -25.87 -4.73 5.78
N ILE A 545 -25.81 -5.11 4.50
CA ILE A 545 -27.00 -5.24 3.63
C ILE A 545 -27.01 -6.63 3.00
N GLY A 546 -28.02 -7.43 3.36
CA GLY A 546 -28.20 -8.80 2.87
C GLY A 546 -27.38 -9.86 3.60
N VAL A 547 -26.74 -9.51 4.72
CA VAL A 547 -25.76 -10.36 5.43
C VAL A 547 -26.43 -11.51 6.18
N ASN A 548 -27.55 -11.27 6.86
CA ASN A 548 -28.30 -12.30 7.59
C ASN A 548 -29.47 -12.85 6.76
N SER A 549 -30.01 -12.07 5.81
CA SER A 549 -30.98 -12.54 4.81
C SER A 549 -30.92 -11.70 3.52
N PRO A 550 -30.78 -12.31 2.33
CA PRO A 550 -30.53 -11.58 1.07
C PRO A 550 -31.55 -10.47 0.77
N VAL A 551 -31.06 -9.32 0.33
CA VAL A 551 -31.88 -8.13 0.00
C VAL A 551 -31.96 -7.95 -1.51
N THR A 552 -33.13 -7.63 -2.05
CA THR A 552 -33.27 -7.19 -3.45
C THR A 552 -33.06 -5.69 -3.51
N ILE A 553 -32.21 -5.19 -4.42
CA ILE A 553 -31.97 -3.75 -4.60
C ILE A 553 -32.26 -3.42 -6.06
N THR A 554 -33.19 -2.48 -6.28
CA THR A 554 -33.51 -1.93 -7.60
C THR A 554 -33.44 -0.41 -7.54
N GLY A 555 -32.77 0.21 -8.52
CA GLY A 555 -32.54 1.64 -8.51
C GLY A 555 -31.69 2.11 -9.68
N SER A 556 -31.38 3.41 -9.68
CA SER A 556 -30.42 3.99 -10.61
C SER A 556 -29.04 4.10 -9.97
N GLU A 557 -28.94 4.48 -8.70
CA GLU A 557 -27.67 4.76 -8.01
C GLU A 557 -27.70 4.31 -6.54
N ALA A 558 -26.56 3.83 -6.02
CA ALA A 558 -26.41 3.45 -4.62
C ALA A 558 -25.07 3.94 -4.04
N SER A 559 -25.12 4.52 -2.83
CA SER A 559 -23.95 5.06 -2.13
C SER A 559 -23.94 4.66 -0.66
N LEU A 560 -22.96 3.85 -0.25
CA LEU A 560 -22.75 3.36 1.11
C LEU A 560 -21.45 3.98 1.64
N LEU A 561 -21.54 4.76 2.73
CA LEU A 561 -20.45 5.57 3.27
C LEU A 561 -20.25 5.35 4.79
N ILE A 562 -19.01 5.12 5.21
CA ILE A 562 -18.60 5.20 6.63
C ILE A 562 -17.66 6.41 6.78
N PRO A 563 -18.15 7.56 7.27
CA PRO A 563 -17.35 8.78 7.40
C PRO A 563 -16.70 8.85 8.80
N ASN A 564 -15.39 8.62 8.84
CA ASN A 564 -14.57 8.65 10.07
C ASN A 564 -13.43 9.67 9.99
N PHE A 565 -13.51 10.65 9.09
CA PHE A 565 -12.43 11.59 8.83
C PHE A 565 -12.18 12.60 9.98
N GLY A 566 -10.97 13.16 10.03
CA GLY A 566 -10.64 14.30 10.89
C GLY A 566 -10.46 13.95 12.37
N VAL A 567 -11.56 13.95 13.13
CA VAL A 567 -11.59 13.58 14.57
C VAL A 567 -12.42 12.32 14.82
N GLY A 568 -12.71 11.55 13.76
CA GLY A 568 -13.41 10.27 13.86
C GLY A 568 -12.57 9.21 14.58
N ASN A 569 -13.26 8.37 15.35
CA ASN A 569 -12.66 7.29 16.12
C ASN A 569 -13.63 6.11 16.24
N ILE A 570 -13.44 5.09 15.41
CA ILE A 570 -14.13 3.79 15.47
C ILE A 570 -13.23 2.86 16.28
N THR A 571 -13.70 2.40 17.44
CA THR A 571 -12.87 1.59 18.36
C THR A 571 -12.69 0.14 17.94
N GLY A 572 -13.56 -0.37 17.06
CA GLY A 572 -13.47 -1.70 16.45
C GLY A 572 -13.10 -1.62 14.96
N SER A 573 -13.53 -2.62 14.19
CA SER A 573 -13.49 -2.58 12.72
C SER A 573 -14.57 -1.66 12.14
N ALA A 574 -14.37 -1.25 10.89
CA ALA A 574 -15.37 -0.63 10.04
C ALA A 574 -15.63 -1.49 8.81
N THR A 575 -16.86 -2.00 8.65
CA THR A 575 -17.21 -2.94 7.58
C THR A 575 -18.36 -2.43 6.73
N ILE A 576 -18.23 -2.53 5.40
CA ILE A 576 -19.33 -2.41 4.44
C ILE A 576 -19.52 -3.77 3.76
N ALA A 577 -20.60 -4.46 4.06
CA ALA A 577 -20.98 -5.72 3.42
C ALA A 577 -22.26 -5.51 2.59
N LEU A 578 -22.17 -5.75 1.27
CA LEU A 578 -23.27 -5.60 0.32
C LEU A 578 -23.50 -6.92 -0.42
N ILE A 579 -24.59 -7.60 -0.08
CA ILE A 579 -24.94 -8.96 -0.53
C ILE A 579 -26.37 -8.98 -1.12
N PRO A 580 -26.58 -8.41 -2.33
CA PRO A 580 -27.87 -8.49 -2.99
C PRO A 580 -28.26 -9.93 -3.37
N ALA A 581 -29.56 -10.22 -3.39
CA ALA A 581 -30.15 -11.54 -3.65
C ALA A 581 -29.98 -12.08 -5.09
N GLY A 582 -29.22 -11.39 -5.94
CA GLY A 582 -29.08 -11.69 -7.36
C GLY A 582 -28.23 -10.63 -8.06
N ASN A 583 -28.64 -10.25 -9.27
CA ASN A 583 -27.94 -9.27 -10.10
C ASN A 583 -28.20 -7.84 -9.60
N LEU A 584 -27.15 -7.04 -9.44
CA LEU A 584 -27.24 -5.63 -9.11
C LEU A 584 -27.16 -4.79 -10.39
N THR A 585 -28.14 -3.90 -10.62
CA THR A 585 -28.19 -3.03 -11.80
C THR A 585 -28.45 -1.59 -11.38
N LEU A 586 -27.49 -0.70 -11.64
CA LEU A 586 -27.45 0.69 -11.16
C LEU A 586 -27.00 1.64 -12.29
N ASN A 587 -27.89 1.86 -13.25
CA ASN A 587 -27.57 2.52 -14.53
C ASN A 587 -27.58 4.08 -14.49
N GLY A 588 -27.69 4.69 -13.31
CA GLY A 588 -27.47 6.12 -13.11
C GLY A 588 -25.97 6.47 -13.20
N ALA A 589 -25.65 7.73 -13.50
CA ALA A 589 -24.29 8.15 -13.81
C ALA A 589 -23.29 7.92 -12.65
N ASN A 590 -23.74 8.05 -11.40
CA ASN A 590 -22.90 7.80 -10.21
C ASN A 590 -22.89 6.32 -9.78
N GLY A 591 -23.68 5.46 -10.43
CA GLY A 591 -23.65 4.00 -10.30
C GLY A 591 -23.62 3.47 -8.88
N LEU A 592 -22.52 2.77 -8.52
CA LEU A 592 -22.30 2.19 -7.19
C LEU A 592 -21.07 2.80 -6.53
N SER A 593 -21.25 3.41 -5.35
CA SER A 593 -20.17 3.87 -4.48
C SER A 593 -20.20 3.16 -3.13
N LEU A 594 -19.11 2.47 -2.77
CA LEU A 594 -18.84 1.89 -1.47
C LEU A 594 -17.58 2.57 -0.91
N THR A 595 -17.66 3.24 0.23
CA THR A 595 -16.53 4.05 0.71
C THR A 595 -16.40 4.03 2.23
N ILE A 596 -15.19 3.69 2.71
CA ILE A 596 -14.77 3.93 4.09
C ILE A 596 -13.82 5.13 4.05
N ASP A 597 -14.23 6.26 4.61
CA ASP A 597 -13.45 7.49 4.63
C ASP A 597 -12.84 7.75 6.01
N ASN A 598 -11.62 7.23 6.20
CA ASN A 598 -10.83 7.37 7.42
C ASN A 598 -9.80 8.51 7.33
N SER A 599 -9.97 9.44 6.38
CA SER A 599 -8.91 10.37 6.02
C SER A 599 -8.70 11.53 7.00
N ALA A 600 -7.68 12.36 6.77
CA ALA A 600 -7.46 13.62 7.47
C ALA A 600 -7.25 13.51 9.00
N GLY A 601 -6.83 12.34 9.50
CA GLY A 601 -6.62 12.06 10.93
C GLY A 601 -7.59 11.06 11.58
N GLY A 602 -8.48 10.43 10.80
CA GLY A 602 -9.42 9.41 11.29
C GLY A 602 -8.74 8.18 11.89
N SER A 603 -9.38 7.53 12.86
CA SER A 603 -8.86 6.34 13.55
C SER A 603 -9.86 5.18 13.55
N ILE A 604 -9.44 4.02 13.02
CA ILE A 604 -10.15 2.73 13.11
C ILE A 604 -9.27 1.77 13.91
N GLY A 605 -9.75 1.28 15.05
CA GLY A 605 -8.99 0.41 15.95
C GLY A 605 -8.80 -1.03 15.43
N GLY A 606 -9.73 -1.51 14.61
CA GLY A 606 -9.70 -2.82 13.96
C GLY A 606 -9.28 -2.74 12.49
N ALA A 607 -9.96 -3.52 11.64
CA ALA A 607 -9.77 -3.49 10.19
C ALA A 607 -10.77 -2.55 9.50
N ALA A 608 -10.43 -2.04 8.33
CA ALA A 608 -11.39 -1.44 7.40
C ALA A 608 -11.66 -2.44 6.28
N GLN A 609 -12.92 -2.84 6.05
CA GLN A 609 -13.25 -3.91 5.11
C GLN A 609 -14.46 -3.56 4.25
N ILE A 610 -14.35 -3.72 2.93
CA ILE A 610 -15.47 -3.62 1.99
C ILE A 610 -15.65 -4.96 1.26
N SER A 611 -16.83 -5.54 1.35
CA SER A 611 -17.19 -6.80 0.69
C SER A 611 -18.45 -6.64 -0.15
N LEU A 612 -18.30 -6.78 -1.46
CA LEU A 612 -19.36 -6.72 -2.45
C LEU A 612 -19.54 -8.11 -3.05
N ASN A 613 -20.68 -8.76 -2.77
CA ASN A 613 -20.95 -10.15 -3.19
C ASN A 613 -22.27 -10.19 -3.97
N THR A 614 -22.21 -10.27 -5.30
CA THR A 614 -23.40 -10.22 -6.17
C THR A 614 -23.27 -11.24 -7.31
N ALA A 615 -24.39 -11.56 -7.99
CA ALA A 615 -24.38 -12.42 -9.16
C ALA A 615 -23.72 -11.69 -10.35
N ASP A 616 -24.47 -10.94 -11.17
CA ASP A 616 -23.87 -9.92 -12.05
C ASP A 616 -23.88 -8.53 -11.39
N LEU A 617 -22.95 -7.65 -11.81
CA LEU A 617 -23.03 -6.20 -11.55
C LEU A 617 -23.04 -5.43 -12.87
N THR A 618 -24.09 -4.64 -13.10
CA THR A 618 -24.12 -3.60 -14.14
C THR A 618 -24.29 -2.23 -13.51
N ALA A 619 -23.43 -1.25 -13.81
CA ALA A 619 -23.59 0.10 -13.27
C ALA A 619 -23.05 1.23 -14.18
N GLY A 620 -23.52 2.45 -13.96
CA GLY A 620 -23.06 3.63 -14.71
C GLY A 620 -21.60 3.99 -14.41
N SER A 621 -21.17 3.85 -13.16
CA SER A 621 -19.79 3.92 -12.68
C SER A 621 -19.61 3.04 -11.44
N LEU A 622 -18.37 2.77 -11.04
CA LEU A 622 -18.06 2.01 -9.83
C LEU A 622 -16.95 2.70 -9.02
N ASN A 623 -17.16 2.86 -7.72
CA ASN A 623 -16.17 3.36 -6.77
C ASN A 623 -16.19 2.49 -5.51
N VAL A 624 -15.19 1.64 -5.30
CA VAL A 624 -15.05 0.78 -4.11
C VAL A 624 -13.73 1.10 -3.44
N PHE A 625 -13.77 1.97 -2.43
CA PHE A 625 -12.59 2.70 -1.99
C PHE A 625 -12.43 2.79 -0.47
N ILE A 626 -11.28 2.35 0.04
CA ILE A 626 -10.83 2.65 1.41
C ILE A 626 -9.89 3.87 1.36
N ASN A 627 -10.40 5.02 1.83
CA ASN A 627 -9.68 6.28 1.87
C ASN A 627 -9.04 6.47 3.26
N ASN A 628 -7.82 5.97 3.43
CA ASN A 628 -7.04 6.11 4.66
C ASN A 628 -5.98 7.23 4.54
N ARG A 629 -6.29 8.28 3.76
CA ARG A 629 -5.34 9.34 3.40
C ARG A 629 -5.07 10.33 4.53
N ASP A 630 -4.05 11.16 4.35
CA ASP A 630 -3.88 12.40 5.13
C ASP A 630 -3.82 12.21 6.65
N GLY A 631 -3.08 11.19 7.10
CA GLY A 631 -2.92 10.87 8.52
C GLY A 631 -4.00 9.94 9.10
N GLY A 632 -4.85 9.33 8.26
CA GLY A 632 -5.75 8.26 8.68
C GLY A 632 -5.00 7.04 9.24
N SER A 633 -5.56 6.38 10.24
CA SER A 633 -4.97 5.23 10.92
C SER A 633 -5.95 4.06 11.02
N ILE A 634 -5.52 2.87 10.59
CA ILE A 634 -6.23 1.59 10.69
C ILE A 634 -5.35 0.63 11.49
N GLY A 635 -5.86 0.12 12.61
CA GLY A 635 -5.08 -0.71 13.56
C GLY A 635 -4.76 -2.12 13.08
N SER A 636 -5.54 -2.65 12.12
CA SER A 636 -5.32 -3.96 11.49
C SER A 636 -5.19 -3.80 9.97
N SER A 637 -6.02 -4.48 9.17
CA SER A 637 -5.92 -4.54 7.71
C SER A 637 -6.87 -3.56 7.00
N ALA A 638 -6.59 -3.27 5.74
CA ALA A 638 -7.41 -2.44 4.85
C ALA A 638 -7.78 -3.23 3.58
N ASP A 639 -8.95 -3.89 3.61
CA ASP A 639 -9.32 -4.95 2.68
C ASP A 639 -10.53 -4.58 1.78
N VAL A 640 -10.41 -4.79 0.47
CA VAL A 640 -11.50 -4.63 -0.50
C VAL A 640 -11.69 -5.92 -1.28
N ALA A 641 -12.88 -6.51 -1.21
CA ALA A 641 -13.26 -7.73 -1.92
C ALA A 641 -14.49 -7.50 -2.81
N CYS A 642 -14.27 -7.42 -4.11
CA CYS A 642 -15.32 -7.37 -5.14
C CYS A 642 -15.51 -8.75 -5.75
N ASN A 643 -16.47 -9.52 -5.23
CA ASN A 643 -16.76 -10.89 -5.64
C ASN A 643 -18.03 -10.93 -6.48
N ILE A 644 -17.86 -10.96 -7.80
CA ILE A 644 -18.94 -11.04 -8.79
C ILE A 644 -18.97 -12.50 -9.30
N LEU A 645 -20.10 -13.21 -9.13
CA LEU A 645 -20.21 -14.61 -9.60
C LEU A 645 -20.46 -14.70 -11.13
N GLY A 646 -20.93 -13.61 -11.71
CA GLY A 646 -21.20 -13.34 -13.11
C GLY A 646 -20.25 -12.29 -13.66
N ASN A 647 -20.75 -11.35 -14.44
CA ASN A 647 -19.96 -10.32 -15.12
C ASN A 647 -20.00 -8.98 -14.37
N LEU A 648 -18.87 -8.26 -14.43
CA LEU A 648 -18.75 -6.87 -14.04
C LEU A 648 -18.85 -5.99 -15.29
N THR A 649 -19.92 -5.20 -15.41
CA THR A 649 -20.19 -4.35 -16.59
C THR A 649 -20.41 -2.90 -16.16
N ILE A 650 -19.42 -2.04 -16.37
CA ILE A 650 -19.48 -0.62 -15.99
C ILE A 650 -19.47 0.25 -17.26
N THR A 651 -20.38 1.22 -17.39
CA THR A 651 -20.44 2.04 -18.63
C THR A 651 -19.48 3.23 -18.64
N GLY A 652 -19.14 3.75 -17.47
CA GLY A 652 -18.13 4.78 -17.24
C GLY A 652 -16.90 4.21 -16.53
N ASP A 653 -16.30 4.99 -15.63
CA ASP A 653 -15.09 4.60 -14.91
C ASP A 653 -15.37 3.60 -13.77
N ALA A 654 -14.40 2.73 -13.49
CA ALA A 654 -14.41 1.78 -12.38
C ALA A 654 -13.14 1.94 -11.54
N THR A 655 -13.30 2.38 -10.29
CA THR A 655 -12.21 2.61 -9.32
C THR A 655 -12.35 1.64 -8.15
N ILE A 656 -11.32 0.82 -7.90
CA ILE A 656 -11.32 -0.19 -6.82
C ILE A 656 -9.97 -0.14 -6.09
N GLY A 657 -9.94 0.13 -4.79
CA GLY A 657 -8.66 0.13 -4.08
C GLY A 657 -8.61 0.64 -2.65
N ALA A 658 -7.40 0.68 -2.11
CA ALA A 658 -7.07 1.21 -0.79
C ALA A 658 -5.89 2.21 -0.88
N SER A 659 -6.00 3.35 -0.20
CA SER A 659 -4.99 4.43 -0.30
C SER A 659 -4.66 5.06 1.05
N ASN A 660 -3.38 4.98 1.40
CA ASN A 660 -2.75 5.55 2.60
C ASN A 660 -1.98 6.84 2.29
N ARG A 661 -2.35 7.49 1.18
CA ARG A 661 -1.60 8.59 0.55
C ARG A 661 -1.69 9.90 1.32
N ASN A 662 -0.61 10.67 1.32
CA ASN A 662 -0.57 12.04 1.85
C ASN A 662 -0.84 13.07 0.73
N ASP A 663 -1.98 13.74 0.75
CA ASP A 663 -2.28 14.83 -0.19
C ASP A 663 -2.10 16.23 0.45
N GLY A 664 -1.88 16.31 1.77
CA GLY A 664 -1.38 17.51 2.46
C GLY A 664 -1.21 17.45 4.00
N LEU A 665 -1.69 16.42 4.71
CA LEU A 665 -1.71 16.40 6.20
C LEU A 665 -0.87 15.30 6.86
N GLY A 666 -0.41 14.29 6.11
CA GLY A 666 0.37 13.17 6.62
C GLY A 666 0.16 11.89 5.82
N GLY A 667 1.08 10.93 5.93
CA GLY A 667 0.83 9.58 5.43
C GLY A 667 -0.20 8.86 6.30
N GLY A 668 -1.06 8.06 5.67
CA GLY A 668 -1.93 7.13 6.39
C GLY A 668 -1.19 5.87 6.85
N THR A 669 -1.71 5.17 7.86
CA THR A 669 -1.10 3.95 8.41
C THR A 669 -2.09 2.79 8.44
N VAL A 670 -1.66 1.62 7.97
CA VAL A 670 -2.36 0.33 8.12
C VAL A 670 -1.47 -0.59 8.95
N GLY A 671 -2.01 -1.09 10.07
CA GLY A 671 -1.29 -1.84 11.09
C GLY A 671 -0.80 -3.22 10.63
N THR A 672 -1.44 -3.85 9.65
CA THR A 672 -1.00 -5.10 9.03
C THR A 672 -0.98 -5.01 7.49
N ASP A 673 -1.91 -5.69 6.82
CA ASP A 673 -1.97 -5.89 5.37
C ASP A 673 -2.96 -4.93 4.69
N SER A 674 -2.78 -4.70 3.39
CA SER A 674 -3.83 -4.10 2.57
C SER A 674 -4.03 -4.91 1.30
N PHE A 675 -5.21 -5.54 1.21
CA PHE A 675 -5.57 -6.47 0.15
C PHE A 675 -6.73 -5.94 -0.70
N VAL A 676 -6.59 -5.97 -2.01
CA VAL A 676 -7.64 -5.62 -2.96
C VAL A 676 -7.84 -6.80 -3.91
N THR A 677 -8.97 -7.49 -3.79
CA THR A 677 -9.32 -8.65 -4.63
C THR A 677 -10.54 -8.35 -5.50
N VAL A 678 -10.41 -8.57 -6.80
CA VAL A 678 -11.49 -8.44 -7.77
C VAL A 678 -11.66 -9.77 -8.48
N GLN A 679 -12.82 -10.39 -8.32
CA GLN A 679 -13.20 -11.64 -8.98
C GLN A 679 -14.48 -11.42 -9.79
N ALA A 680 -14.47 -11.90 -11.03
CA ALA A 680 -15.61 -11.92 -11.94
C ALA A 680 -15.46 -13.07 -12.94
N ASN A 681 -16.49 -13.40 -13.71
CA ASN A 681 -16.30 -14.17 -14.93
C ASN A 681 -15.59 -13.32 -15.98
N SER A 682 -16.17 -12.18 -16.38
CA SER A 682 -15.51 -11.17 -17.22
C SER A 682 -15.69 -9.76 -16.63
N ILE A 683 -14.77 -8.86 -16.96
CA ILE A 683 -14.79 -7.43 -16.61
C ILE A 683 -14.86 -6.60 -17.89
N SER A 684 -15.86 -5.72 -18.00
CA SER A 684 -15.99 -4.76 -19.09
C SER A 684 -16.27 -3.36 -18.52
N VAL A 685 -15.43 -2.40 -18.85
CA VAL A 685 -15.50 -1.02 -18.32
C VAL A 685 -15.44 -0.04 -19.50
N GLY A 686 -16.49 0.75 -19.73
CA GLY A 686 -16.52 1.73 -20.83
C GLY A 686 -15.59 2.93 -20.63
N GLY A 687 -15.21 3.21 -19.39
CA GLY A 687 -14.21 4.20 -19.00
C GLY A 687 -12.87 3.59 -18.59
N LEU A 688 -12.27 4.17 -17.56
CA LEU A 688 -11.00 3.76 -16.96
C LEU A 688 -11.25 2.64 -15.95
N LEU A 689 -10.56 1.50 -16.12
CA LEU A 689 -10.43 0.49 -15.07
C LEU A 689 -9.20 0.84 -14.21
N SER A 690 -9.44 1.33 -12.99
CA SER A 690 -8.39 1.65 -12.02
C SER A 690 -8.46 0.72 -10.81
N GLY A 691 -7.38 -0.02 -10.58
CA GLY A 691 -7.19 -0.88 -9.41
C GLY A 691 -5.93 -0.47 -8.65
N PHE A 692 -5.98 -0.28 -7.33
CA PHE A 692 -4.76 0.11 -6.59
C PHE A 692 -4.66 -0.31 -5.12
N VAL A 693 -3.42 -0.53 -4.67
CA VAL A 693 -3.00 -0.43 -3.26
C VAL A 693 -1.86 0.59 -3.17
N SER A 694 -2.00 1.60 -2.33
CA SER A 694 -1.08 2.75 -2.34
C SER A 694 -0.61 3.18 -0.95
N ALA A 695 0.72 3.19 -0.76
CA ALA A 695 1.45 3.78 0.36
C ALA A 695 2.11 5.14 -0.02
N ASN A 696 1.65 5.79 -1.09
CA ASN A 696 2.36 6.92 -1.70
C ASN A 696 2.53 8.13 -0.75
N ALA A 697 3.61 8.89 -0.92
CA ALA A 697 3.92 10.12 -0.17
C ALA A 697 3.93 9.99 1.38
N GLY A 698 4.45 8.88 1.89
CA GLY A 698 4.69 8.70 3.34
C GLY A 698 3.64 7.83 4.01
N GLY A 699 2.71 7.26 3.25
CA GLY A 699 1.81 6.20 3.72
C GLY A 699 2.58 4.96 4.16
N HIS A 700 1.94 4.16 5.02
CA HIS A 700 2.55 2.99 5.64
C HIS A 700 1.60 1.80 5.60
N ILE A 701 2.07 0.68 5.07
CA ILE A 701 1.44 -0.64 5.19
C ILE A 701 2.47 -1.52 5.90
N SER A 702 2.16 -2.00 7.10
CA SER A 702 3.16 -2.68 7.95
C SER A 702 3.59 -4.05 7.44
N ASN A 703 2.76 -4.74 6.65
CA ASN A 703 3.07 -6.04 6.07
C ASN A 703 2.86 -6.02 4.54
N VAL A 704 1.97 -6.83 3.97
CA VAL A 704 1.85 -7.04 2.53
C VAL A 704 0.86 -6.06 1.88
N ALA A 705 1.21 -5.57 0.70
CA ALA A 705 0.32 -4.85 -0.20
C ALA A 705 -0.02 -5.75 -1.41
N LEU A 706 -1.27 -6.20 -1.54
CA LEU A 706 -1.69 -7.11 -2.62
C LEU A 706 -2.85 -6.53 -3.43
N LEU A 707 -2.69 -6.47 -4.75
CA LEU A 707 -3.79 -6.30 -5.71
C LEU A 707 -3.90 -7.55 -6.59
N LEU A 708 -5.05 -8.22 -6.53
CA LEU A 708 -5.35 -9.44 -7.28
C LEU A 708 -6.61 -9.24 -8.12
N VAL A 709 -6.47 -9.28 -9.44
CA VAL A 709 -7.59 -9.30 -10.39
C VAL A 709 -7.64 -10.69 -11.04
N ASN A 710 -8.77 -11.40 -10.88
CA ASN A 710 -8.90 -12.81 -11.25
C ASN A 710 -10.20 -13.05 -12.00
N THR A 711 -10.13 -13.16 -13.33
CA THR A 711 -11.26 -13.44 -14.21
C THR A 711 -11.13 -14.78 -14.92
N THR A 712 -12.25 -15.47 -15.15
CA THR A 712 -12.27 -16.73 -15.93
C THR A 712 -12.37 -16.49 -17.44
N GLY A 713 -12.92 -15.33 -17.81
CA GLY A 713 -12.97 -14.75 -19.14
C GLY A 713 -12.20 -13.43 -19.17
N ASP A 714 -12.66 -12.51 -20.01
CA ASP A 714 -11.86 -11.36 -20.47
C ASP A 714 -11.90 -10.15 -19.53
N ILE A 715 -10.88 -9.29 -19.64
CA ILE A 715 -10.84 -7.93 -19.09
C ILE A 715 -10.79 -6.93 -20.26
N HIS A 716 -11.69 -5.95 -20.25
CA HIS A 716 -11.75 -4.89 -21.27
C HIS A 716 -11.97 -3.50 -20.65
N SER A 717 -11.30 -2.48 -21.19
CA SER A 717 -11.46 -1.07 -20.79
C SER A 717 -11.49 -0.07 -21.96
N GLY A 718 -12.44 0.86 -21.95
CA GLY A 718 -12.71 1.81 -23.03
C GLY A 718 -11.87 3.10 -23.01
N THR A 719 -11.29 3.48 -21.87
CA THR A 719 -10.34 4.62 -21.79
C THR A 719 -8.99 4.31 -21.15
N GLY A 720 -8.80 3.09 -20.63
CA GLY A 720 -7.54 2.61 -20.09
C GLY A 720 -7.68 1.56 -18.99
N THR A 721 -6.63 0.77 -18.78
CA THR A 721 -6.44 -0.07 -17.60
C THR A 721 -5.22 0.43 -16.83
N SER A 722 -5.38 0.78 -15.56
CA SER A 722 -4.30 1.23 -14.67
C SER A 722 -4.35 0.44 -13.35
N LEU A 723 -3.40 -0.48 -13.17
CA LEU A 723 -3.35 -1.40 -12.03
C LEU A 723 -2.04 -1.21 -11.27
N LEU A 724 -2.10 -0.75 -10.01
CA LEU A 724 -0.94 -0.16 -9.32
C LEU A 724 -0.77 -0.70 -7.89
N VAL A 725 0.42 -1.19 -7.55
CA VAL A 725 0.85 -1.36 -6.15
C VAL A 725 2.05 -0.47 -5.91
N GLN A 726 1.89 0.61 -5.15
CA GLN A 726 2.88 1.69 -5.13
C GLN A 726 3.29 2.18 -3.73
N SER A 727 4.57 2.56 -3.63
CA SER A 727 5.21 3.26 -2.51
C SER A 727 6.00 4.47 -3.04
N THR A 728 5.34 5.33 -3.82
CA THR A 728 5.98 6.42 -4.59
C THR A 728 5.85 7.79 -3.93
N GLY A 729 6.93 8.58 -3.96
CA GLY A 729 6.93 10.00 -3.57
C GLY A 729 6.56 10.88 -4.76
N PHE A 730 5.96 12.05 -4.51
CA PHE A 730 5.56 12.97 -5.59
C PHE A 730 5.66 14.45 -5.20
N ASN A 731 5.73 15.29 -6.22
CA ASN A 731 5.59 16.74 -6.07
C ASN A 731 4.10 17.10 -6.04
N VAL A 732 3.64 17.77 -4.99
CA VAL A 732 2.31 18.41 -5.02
C VAL A 732 2.33 19.52 -6.07
N VAL A 733 1.25 19.70 -6.84
CA VAL A 733 1.22 20.69 -7.94
C VAL A 733 1.35 22.12 -7.40
N GLY A 734 2.57 22.66 -7.45
CA GLY A 734 2.92 23.96 -6.88
C GLY A 734 3.26 23.94 -5.38
N GLY A 735 3.48 22.76 -4.79
CA GLY A 735 3.95 22.55 -3.42
C GLY A 735 5.32 21.87 -3.36
N PRO A 736 5.75 21.40 -2.18
CA PRO A 736 6.99 20.62 -2.03
C PRO A 736 6.86 19.20 -2.59
N PHE A 737 8.00 18.52 -2.71
CA PHE A 737 8.06 17.06 -2.78
C PHE A 737 7.65 16.49 -1.42
N ILE A 738 6.71 15.55 -1.39
CA ILE A 738 6.40 14.79 -0.18
C ILE A 738 7.23 13.49 -0.24
N ALA A 739 7.92 13.20 0.86
CA ALA A 739 8.70 11.98 1.02
C ALA A 739 7.83 10.74 0.78
N PRO A 740 8.35 9.69 0.13
CA PRO A 740 7.64 8.44 -0.14
C PRO A 740 7.32 7.62 1.12
N GLY A 741 6.51 6.58 0.95
CA GLY A 741 6.07 5.70 2.02
C GLY A 741 6.82 4.37 2.12
N PHE A 742 6.14 3.43 2.76
CA PHE A 742 6.69 2.16 3.23
C PHE A 742 5.67 1.02 3.09
N ILE A 743 6.12 -0.11 2.56
CA ILE A 743 5.46 -1.42 2.58
C ILE A 743 6.40 -2.36 3.33
N GLY A 744 5.98 -2.92 4.46
CA GLY A 744 6.84 -3.65 5.40
C GLY A 744 7.12 -5.11 5.07
N SER A 745 6.51 -5.62 4.00
CA SER A 745 6.76 -6.95 3.44
C SER A 745 6.66 -6.87 1.91
N ASP A 746 6.06 -7.86 1.27
CA ASP A 746 5.91 -7.92 -0.19
C ASP A 746 4.91 -6.89 -0.75
N ALA A 747 5.21 -6.38 -1.96
CA ALA A 747 4.30 -5.66 -2.83
C ALA A 747 3.97 -6.54 -4.05
N LEU A 748 2.71 -6.97 -4.15
CA LEU A 748 2.27 -8.03 -5.05
C LEU A 748 1.12 -7.55 -5.95
N LEU A 749 1.30 -7.66 -7.27
CA LEU A 749 0.26 -7.42 -8.26
C LEU A 749 0.08 -8.65 -9.13
N THR A 750 -1.12 -9.20 -9.19
CA THR A 750 -1.44 -10.37 -10.02
C THR A 750 -2.71 -10.16 -10.84
N VAL A 751 -2.62 -10.43 -12.15
CA VAL A 751 -3.74 -10.38 -13.10
C VAL A 751 -3.89 -11.75 -13.76
N ILE A 752 -5.09 -12.31 -13.73
CA ILE A 752 -5.45 -13.57 -14.39
C ILE A 752 -6.69 -13.30 -15.26
N ALA A 753 -6.64 -13.67 -16.54
CA ALA A 753 -7.77 -13.51 -17.48
C ALA A 753 -7.69 -14.46 -18.68
N ALA A 754 -8.77 -14.51 -19.46
CA ALA A 754 -8.73 -15.04 -20.83
C ALA A 754 -7.97 -14.08 -21.75
N ASP A 755 -8.60 -13.02 -22.25
CA ASP A 755 -7.94 -11.86 -22.87
C ASP A 755 -7.82 -10.65 -21.91
N LEU A 756 -6.85 -9.76 -22.13
CA LEU A 756 -6.72 -8.46 -21.46
C LEU A 756 -6.59 -7.36 -22.51
N THR A 757 -7.59 -6.47 -22.58
CA THR A 757 -7.71 -5.49 -23.66
C THR A 757 -7.98 -4.07 -23.17
N SER A 758 -7.54 -3.07 -23.93
CA SER A 758 -7.96 -1.68 -23.76
C SER A 758 -8.01 -0.93 -25.08
N ASP A 759 -8.99 -0.03 -25.24
CA ASP A 759 -9.09 0.87 -26.39
C ASP A 759 -8.06 2.01 -26.38
N VAL A 760 -7.32 2.22 -25.27
CA VAL A 760 -6.32 3.31 -25.15
C VAL A 760 -4.98 2.84 -24.59
N PHE A 761 -4.94 2.26 -23.38
CA PHE A 761 -3.66 1.86 -22.75
C PHE A 761 -3.82 0.76 -21.70
N ILE A 762 -2.77 -0.03 -21.50
CA ILE A 762 -2.60 -0.92 -20.36
C ILE A 762 -1.34 -0.48 -19.60
N ASP A 763 -1.52 -0.06 -18.35
CA ASP A 763 -0.47 0.40 -17.44
C ASP A 763 -0.55 -0.42 -16.14
N VAL A 764 0.50 -1.18 -15.85
CA VAL A 764 0.51 -2.16 -14.74
C VAL A 764 1.84 -2.08 -14.01
N GLU A 765 1.80 -1.67 -12.74
CA GLU A 765 2.98 -1.18 -12.02
C GLU A 765 3.10 -1.78 -10.60
N VAL A 766 4.31 -2.22 -10.23
CA VAL A 766 4.72 -2.41 -8.81
C VAL A 766 5.92 -1.51 -8.53
N GLY A 767 5.65 -0.32 -7.98
CA GLY A 767 6.59 0.80 -8.02
C GLY A 767 6.97 1.39 -6.67
N GLU A 768 8.25 1.75 -6.52
CA GLU A 768 8.75 2.66 -5.50
C GLU A 768 9.25 3.97 -6.15
N ALA A 769 9.22 5.09 -5.42
CA ALA A 769 9.94 6.29 -5.87
C ALA A 769 10.58 7.01 -4.68
N SER A 770 11.83 6.62 -4.41
CA SER A 770 12.65 6.90 -3.23
C SER A 770 12.13 6.21 -1.95
N GLY A 771 11.20 5.28 -2.10
CA GLY A 771 10.42 4.66 -1.02
C GLY A 771 10.99 3.33 -0.56
N GLN A 772 10.21 2.58 0.20
CA GLN A 772 10.59 1.24 0.64
C GLN A 772 9.48 0.21 0.40
N ILE A 773 9.89 -0.94 -0.14
CA ILE A 773 9.23 -2.24 -0.10
C ILE A 773 10.23 -3.15 0.61
N ALA A 774 9.93 -3.62 1.82
CA ALA A 774 10.91 -4.36 2.62
C ALA A 774 11.04 -5.85 2.20
N GLY A 775 10.04 -6.40 1.53
CA GLY A 775 10.09 -7.69 0.85
C GLY A 775 10.28 -7.56 -0.66
N ASN A 776 9.66 -8.46 -1.40
CA ASN A 776 9.69 -8.57 -2.85
C ASN A 776 8.75 -7.55 -3.52
N ALA A 777 9.08 -7.14 -4.74
CA ALA A 777 8.19 -6.38 -5.63
C ALA A 777 7.87 -7.26 -6.85
N ALA A 778 6.65 -7.82 -6.91
CA ALA A 778 6.30 -8.84 -7.90
C ALA A 778 5.04 -8.50 -8.70
N LEU A 779 5.19 -8.36 -10.01
CA LEU A 779 4.12 -8.20 -10.98
C LEU A 779 3.96 -9.48 -11.81
N ASN A 780 2.80 -10.12 -11.75
CA ASN A 780 2.48 -11.36 -12.46
C ASN A 780 1.23 -11.21 -13.34
N LEU A 781 1.39 -11.24 -14.66
CA LEU A 781 0.27 -11.36 -15.59
C LEU A 781 0.18 -12.79 -16.14
N ASN A 782 -0.98 -13.41 -16.02
CA ASN A 782 -1.27 -14.77 -16.50
C ASN A 782 -2.51 -14.74 -17.41
N ILE A 783 -2.28 -14.35 -18.66
CA ILE A 783 -3.31 -14.16 -19.68
C ILE A 783 -3.27 -15.38 -20.60
N THR A 784 -4.39 -16.06 -20.81
CA THR A 784 -4.38 -17.29 -21.64
C THR A 784 -4.43 -17.00 -23.14
N GLY A 785 -5.04 -15.87 -23.53
CA GLY A 785 -5.13 -15.36 -24.90
C GLY A 785 -4.31 -14.09 -25.10
N ALA A 786 -4.93 -13.03 -25.60
CA ALA A 786 -4.25 -11.82 -26.05
C ALA A 786 -4.15 -10.71 -25.00
N ILE A 787 -3.00 -10.05 -24.93
CA ILE A 787 -2.83 -8.69 -24.38
C ILE A 787 -2.90 -7.72 -25.56
N THR A 788 -3.88 -6.81 -25.58
CA THR A 788 -4.07 -5.86 -26.70
C THR A 788 -4.47 -4.46 -26.25
N ALA A 789 -3.64 -3.45 -26.50
CA ALA A 789 -4.00 -2.04 -26.36
C ALA A 789 -3.12 -1.14 -27.25
N PRO A 790 -3.50 0.12 -27.57
CA PRO A 790 -2.63 0.99 -28.35
C PRO A 790 -1.23 1.17 -27.77
N ASP A 791 -1.10 1.39 -26.45
CA ASP A 791 0.18 1.40 -25.73
C ASP A 791 0.12 0.44 -24.52
N THR A 792 1.20 -0.31 -24.28
CA THR A 792 1.36 -1.14 -23.06
C THR A 792 2.60 -0.76 -22.26
N LEU A 793 2.46 -0.74 -20.93
CA LEU A 793 3.54 -0.57 -19.98
C LEU A 793 3.39 -1.58 -18.83
N PHE A 794 4.41 -2.40 -18.67
CA PHE A 794 4.57 -3.30 -17.52
C PHE A 794 5.87 -2.91 -16.80
N PHE A 795 5.76 -2.46 -15.55
CA PHE A 795 6.89 -1.86 -14.83
C PHE A 795 7.01 -2.38 -13.39
N VAL A 796 8.25 -2.65 -12.96
CA VAL A 796 8.61 -2.94 -11.57
C VAL A 796 9.85 -2.14 -11.17
N GLY A 797 9.91 -1.65 -9.94
CA GLY A 797 11.09 -0.98 -9.38
C GLY A 797 10.90 0.51 -9.14
N GLY A 798 11.95 1.32 -9.30
CA GLY A 798 11.89 2.73 -8.94
C GLY A 798 13.16 3.57 -9.08
N GLN A 799 13.14 4.71 -8.38
CA GLN A 799 14.20 5.72 -8.38
C GLN A 799 14.59 6.12 -6.96
N ALA A 800 15.80 5.73 -6.56
CA ALA A 800 16.45 6.06 -5.29
C ALA A 800 15.85 5.46 -4.01
N GLY A 801 15.01 4.41 -4.10
CA GLY A 801 14.47 3.72 -2.93
C GLY A 801 15.00 2.29 -2.74
N LEU A 802 14.23 1.46 -2.05
CA LEU A 802 14.61 0.14 -1.59
C LEU A 802 13.56 -0.93 -1.90
N ILE A 803 13.98 -2.01 -2.55
CA ILE A 803 13.30 -3.31 -2.58
C ILE A 803 14.18 -4.30 -1.79
N GLY A 804 13.63 -4.81 -0.69
CA GLY A 804 14.35 -5.64 0.29
C GLY A 804 14.39 -7.14 -0.02
N GLY A 805 13.69 -7.58 -1.08
CA GLY A 805 13.80 -8.89 -1.71
C GLY A 805 14.06 -8.80 -3.22
N ASP A 806 13.39 -9.66 -4.00
CA ASP A 806 13.48 -9.69 -5.47
C ASP A 806 12.51 -8.70 -6.13
N ALA A 807 12.94 -8.09 -7.24
CA ALA A 807 12.11 -7.31 -8.16
C ALA A 807 11.79 -8.18 -9.39
N THR A 808 10.54 -8.61 -9.55
CA THR A 808 10.13 -9.56 -10.59
C THR A 808 8.97 -9.05 -11.44
N LEU A 809 9.15 -9.03 -12.76
CA LEU A 809 8.09 -8.86 -13.74
C LEU A 809 7.92 -10.16 -14.52
N ALA A 810 6.78 -10.82 -14.36
CA ALA A 810 6.40 -12.03 -15.08
C ALA A 810 5.16 -11.79 -15.96
N VAL A 811 5.24 -12.10 -17.25
CA VAL A 811 4.13 -11.99 -18.21
C VAL A 811 4.01 -13.28 -18.99
N ASN A 812 2.92 -14.01 -18.77
CA ASN A 812 2.50 -15.15 -19.58
C ASN A 812 1.32 -14.72 -20.47
N ALA A 813 1.42 -14.96 -21.78
CA ALA A 813 0.38 -14.62 -22.75
C ALA A 813 0.24 -15.65 -23.90
N GLY A 814 -0.96 -15.74 -24.47
CA GLY A 814 -1.17 -16.31 -25.80
C GLY A 814 -0.49 -15.45 -26.88
N SER A 815 -0.74 -14.15 -26.88
CA SER A 815 -0.05 -13.16 -27.75
C SER A 815 -0.06 -11.76 -27.12
N ILE A 816 0.82 -10.87 -27.59
CA ILE A 816 0.84 -9.45 -27.20
C ILE A 816 0.84 -8.59 -28.47
N SER A 817 -0.01 -7.57 -28.52
CA SER A 817 -0.15 -6.70 -29.69
C SER A 817 -0.45 -5.24 -29.31
N ALA A 818 0.47 -4.32 -29.63
CA ALA A 818 0.26 -2.88 -29.46
C ALA A 818 0.21 -2.09 -30.77
N ALA A 819 -0.60 -1.02 -30.80
CA ALA A 819 -0.72 -0.16 -31.98
C ALA A 819 0.38 0.92 -32.07
N ASN A 820 1.03 1.23 -30.94
CA ASN A 820 2.05 2.28 -30.79
C ASN A 820 3.33 1.74 -30.13
N THR A 821 3.28 1.24 -28.89
CA THR A 821 4.46 0.76 -28.14
C THR A 821 4.15 -0.38 -27.17
N ASP A 822 5.08 -1.34 -27.06
CA ASP A 822 5.11 -2.37 -26.00
C ASP A 822 6.37 -2.18 -25.13
N TYR A 823 6.19 -1.92 -23.83
CA TYR A 823 7.29 -1.74 -22.87
C TYR A 823 7.22 -2.74 -21.70
N PHE A 824 8.30 -3.51 -21.52
CA PHE A 824 8.51 -4.38 -20.38
C PHE A 824 9.76 -3.92 -19.62
N GLN A 825 9.58 -3.42 -18.40
CA GLN A 825 10.62 -2.67 -17.70
C GLN A 825 10.84 -3.14 -16.27
N ILE A 826 12.12 -3.24 -15.88
CA ILE A 826 12.54 -3.15 -14.48
C ILE A 826 13.44 -1.91 -14.35
N GLY A 827 13.02 -0.98 -13.51
CA GLY A 827 13.74 0.28 -13.26
C GLY A 827 14.48 0.26 -11.93
N ASN A 828 15.78 0.52 -11.95
CA ASN A 828 16.55 0.86 -10.76
C ASN A 828 17.52 2.01 -11.10
N ALA A 829 17.42 3.13 -10.37
CA ALA A 829 18.18 4.33 -10.72
C ALA A 829 18.46 5.24 -9.51
N ASN A 830 19.39 6.18 -9.70
CA ASN A 830 19.60 7.36 -8.83
C ASN A 830 19.96 7.04 -7.36
N GLY A 831 20.60 5.89 -7.10
CA GLY A 831 20.92 5.40 -5.76
C GLY A 831 19.98 4.31 -5.25
N GLY A 832 19.04 3.84 -6.07
CA GLY A 832 18.10 2.77 -5.71
C GLY A 832 18.80 1.44 -5.44
N ASN A 833 18.14 0.60 -4.65
CA ASN A 833 18.70 -0.65 -4.15
C ASN A 833 17.67 -1.79 -4.23
N ILE A 834 17.94 -2.80 -5.04
CA ILE A 834 17.28 -4.10 -5.01
C ILE A 834 18.26 -5.05 -4.32
N THR A 835 17.92 -5.61 -3.16
CA THR A 835 18.83 -6.50 -2.43
C THR A 835 18.93 -7.87 -3.08
N GLY A 836 17.84 -8.37 -3.64
CA GLY A 836 17.73 -9.64 -4.36
C GLY A 836 17.98 -9.51 -5.87
N ASN A 837 17.32 -10.36 -6.65
CA ASN A 837 17.39 -10.39 -8.10
C ASN A 837 16.46 -9.34 -8.73
N ALA A 838 16.82 -8.89 -9.94
CA ALA A 838 15.96 -8.14 -10.85
C ALA A 838 15.65 -9.03 -12.07
N SER A 839 14.42 -9.56 -12.16
CA SER A 839 14.07 -10.65 -13.08
C SER A 839 12.87 -10.32 -13.97
N LEU A 840 13.14 -10.08 -15.25
CA LEU A 840 12.13 -9.90 -16.29
C LEU A 840 11.89 -11.24 -17.02
N ASN A 841 10.68 -11.78 -16.92
CA ASN A 841 10.29 -13.11 -17.41
C ASN A 841 9.09 -13.02 -18.35
N ILE A 842 9.30 -13.21 -19.65
CA ILE A 842 8.27 -13.07 -20.69
C ILE A 842 8.07 -14.41 -21.40
N GLY A 843 6.87 -14.98 -21.30
CA GLY A 843 6.45 -16.22 -21.94
C GLY A 843 5.24 -16.02 -22.83
N VAL A 844 5.44 -15.91 -24.14
CA VAL A 844 4.38 -15.64 -25.12
C VAL A 844 4.31 -16.77 -26.15
N THR A 845 3.23 -17.55 -26.16
CA THR A 845 3.15 -18.75 -27.03
C THR A 845 3.06 -18.41 -28.52
N GLY A 846 2.45 -17.26 -28.86
CA GLY A 846 2.32 -16.70 -30.21
C GLY A 846 3.24 -15.50 -30.44
N ALA A 847 2.69 -14.43 -31.00
CA ALA A 847 3.46 -13.25 -31.40
C ALA A 847 3.49 -12.15 -30.32
N ILE A 848 4.58 -11.38 -30.28
CA ILE A 848 4.69 -10.04 -29.69
C ILE A 848 4.82 -9.05 -30.85
N THR A 849 3.88 -8.13 -31.02
CA THR A 849 3.81 -7.26 -32.22
C THR A 849 3.47 -5.81 -31.88
N ALA A 850 4.40 -4.89 -32.15
CA ALA A 850 4.16 -3.45 -32.05
C ALA A 850 4.93 -2.66 -33.12
N PRO A 851 4.79 -1.32 -33.19
CA PRO A 851 5.75 -0.47 -33.89
C PRO A 851 7.13 -0.44 -33.21
N ASP A 852 7.17 -0.23 -31.89
CA ASP A 852 8.37 -0.27 -31.05
C ASP A 852 8.16 -1.29 -29.91
N VAL A 853 9.11 -2.22 -29.71
CA VAL A 853 9.07 -3.28 -28.67
C VAL A 853 10.35 -3.21 -27.84
N GLU A 854 10.25 -3.07 -26.52
CA GLU A 854 11.42 -2.84 -25.65
C GLU A 854 11.37 -3.65 -24.34
N PHE A 855 12.38 -4.50 -24.13
CA PHE A 855 12.65 -5.26 -22.90
C PHE A 855 13.87 -4.65 -22.21
N PHE A 856 13.64 -3.95 -21.10
CA PHE A 856 14.64 -3.07 -20.49
C PHE A 856 14.80 -3.34 -18.99
N LEU A 857 16.05 -3.52 -18.54
CA LEU A 857 16.43 -3.60 -17.13
C LEU A 857 17.50 -2.53 -16.86
N GLY A 858 17.11 -1.44 -16.22
CA GLY A 858 18.00 -0.33 -15.87
C GLY A 858 18.55 -0.48 -14.45
N ASN A 859 19.86 -0.27 -14.28
CA ASN A 859 20.55 -0.22 -12.98
C ASN A 859 21.53 0.97 -12.95
N ARG A 860 21.01 2.20 -13.08
CA ARG A 860 21.82 3.39 -13.36
C ARG A 860 22.21 4.13 -12.09
N ALA A 861 23.50 4.07 -11.73
CA ALA A 861 24.01 4.54 -10.44
C ALA A 861 23.23 3.93 -9.26
N ALA A 862 22.96 2.63 -9.32
CA ALA A 862 22.09 1.88 -8.42
C ALA A 862 22.66 0.48 -8.13
N ASN A 863 22.09 -0.25 -7.17
CA ASN A 863 22.54 -1.59 -6.78
C ASN A 863 21.47 -2.66 -6.99
N ILE A 864 21.87 -3.80 -7.58
CA ILE A 864 21.15 -5.08 -7.56
C ILE A 864 22.08 -6.08 -6.86
N GLY A 865 21.70 -6.60 -5.70
CA GLY A 865 22.54 -7.52 -4.93
C GLY A 865 22.61 -8.93 -5.53
N GLY A 866 21.52 -9.40 -6.14
CA GLY A 866 21.42 -10.66 -6.87
C GLY A 866 21.73 -10.52 -8.36
N ASN A 867 21.08 -11.37 -9.17
CA ASN A 867 21.22 -11.36 -10.63
C ASN A 867 20.36 -10.27 -11.26
N ALA A 868 20.79 -9.73 -12.41
CA ALA A 868 19.95 -8.97 -13.32
C ALA A 868 19.65 -9.88 -14.52
N SER A 869 18.38 -10.10 -14.87
CA SER A 869 18.04 -11.07 -15.92
C SER A 869 16.82 -10.67 -16.75
N ILE A 870 16.92 -10.92 -18.06
CA ILE A 870 15.87 -10.77 -19.05
C ILE A 870 15.71 -12.12 -19.77
N PHE A 871 14.63 -12.83 -19.47
CA PHE A 871 14.25 -14.08 -20.12
C PHE A 871 13.05 -13.82 -21.03
N VAL A 872 13.19 -14.05 -22.34
CA VAL A 872 12.10 -13.88 -23.32
C VAL A 872 11.96 -15.15 -24.16
N ASN A 873 10.82 -15.82 -24.03
CA ASN A 873 10.41 -16.95 -24.84
C ASN A 873 9.15 -16.54 -25.62
N ALA A 874 9.26 -16.39 -26.93
CA ALA A 874 8.17 -15.91 -27.79
C ALA A 874 8.03 -16.78 -29.04
N GLY A 875 6.81 -17.05 -29.51
CA GLY A 875 6.60 -17.65 -30.83
C GLY A 875 7.22 -16.80 -31.94
N SER A 876 6.92 -15.50 -31.96
CA SER A 876 7.61 -14.51 -32.80
C SER A 876 7.64 -13.11 -32.16
N ILE A 877 8.58 -12.27 -32.58
CA ILE A 877 8.71 -10.88 -32.12
C ILE A 877 8.80 -9.95 -33.33
N SER A 878 7.96 -8.92 -33.42
CA SER A 878 7.93 -8.00 -34.56
C SER A 878 7.79 -6.54 -34.14
N ALA A 879 8.79 -5.71 -34.46
CA ALA A 879 8.78 -4.26 -34.28
C ALA A 879 8.72 -3.55 -35.64
N SER A 880 7.60 -2.90 -35.98
CA SER A 880 7.35 -2.40 -37.36
C SER A 880 7.91 -1.01 -37.68
N THR A 881 8.21 -0.16 -36.69
CA THR A 881 8.87 1.15 -36.91
C THR A 881 10.32 1.19 -36.44
N THR A 882 10.70 0.40 -35.44
CA THR A 882 12.09 0.31 -34.96
C THR A 882 12.55 -1.15 -34.90
N GLY A 883 13.48 -1.50 -34.02
CA GLY A 883 13.81 -2.88 -33.72
C GLY A 883 13.17 -3.32 -32.41
N PRO A 884 13.11 -4.64 -32.13
CA PRO A 884 13.01 -5.10 -30.75
C PRO A 884 14.34 -4.83 -30.04
N PHE A 885 14.26 -4.23 -28.87
CA PHE A 885 15.41 -3.91 -28.02
C PHE A 885 15.41 -4.81 -26.77
N PHE A 886 16.57 -5.40 -26.45
CA PHE A 886 16.79 -6.21 -25.25
C PHE A 886 18.01 -5.65 -24.52
N GLN A 887 17.83 -5.01 -23.37
CA GLN A 887 18.91 -4.22 -22.75
C GLN A 887 18.98 -4.40 -21.23
N ILE A 888 20.16 -4.79 -20.73
CA ILE A 888 20.57 -4.57 -19.33
C ILE A 888 21.52 -3.37 -19.32
N VAL A 889 21.15 -2.29 -18.63
CA VAL A 889 21.84 -1.00 -18.67
C VAL A 889 22.32 -0.60 -17.29
N ASN A 890 23.59 -0.86 -17.00
CA ASN A 890 24.26 -0.72 -15.69
C ASN A 890 25.37 0.37 -15.66
N PRO A 891 25.15 1.62 -16.11
CA PRO A 891 26.20 2.65 -16.13
C PRO A 891 26.23 3.50 -14.84
N ASN A 892 27.08 4.53 -14.85
CA ASN A 892 27.22 5.53 -13.80
C ASN A 892 27.67 4.93 -12.44
N SER A 893 28.58 3.95 -12.44
CA SER A 893 28.94 3.14 -11.25
C SER A 893 27.77 2.32 -10.66
N GLY A 894 26.84 1.87 -11.51
CA GLY A 894 25.86 0.84 -11.16
C GLY A 894 26.53 -0.49 -10.77
N THR A 895 25.86 -1.28 -9.92
CA THR A 895 26.43 -2.50 -9.33
C THR A 895 25.45 -3.67 -9.43
N ILE A 896 25.91 -4.81 -9.97
CA ILE A 896 25.19 -6.09 -10.03
C ILE A 896 26.03 -7.14 -9.31
N GLY A 897 25.55 -7.64 -8.17
CA GLY A 897 26.26 -8.60 -7.31
C GLY A 897 26.23 -10.05 -7.80
N GLY A 898 25.26 -10.41 -8.65
CA GLY A 898 25.18 -11.68 -9.36
C GLY A 898 25.70 -11.61 -10.79
N SER A 899 25.04 -12.35 -11.69
CA SER A 899 25.25 -12.28 -13.14
C SER A 899 24.28 -11.29 -13.80
N ALA A 900 24.65 -10.79 -14.98
CA ALA A 900 23.75 -10.14 -15.92
C ALA A 900 23.47 -11.09 -17.09
N THR A 901 22.20 -11.45 -17.33
CA THR A 901 21.81 -12.45 -18.35
C THR A 901 20.69 -11.95 -19.24
N ILE A 902 20.86 -12.04 -20.57
CA ILE A 902 19.80 -11.82 -21.57
C ILE A 902 19.63 -13.09 -22.39
N ASP A 903 18.54 -13.81 -22.14
CA ASP A 903 18.21 -15.09 -22.77
C ASP A 903 16.95 -14.94 -23.61
N VAL A 904 17.12 -14.90 -24.93
CA VAL A 904 16.03 -14.79 -25.91
C VAL A 904 15.89 -16.10 -26.67
N THR A 905 14.65 -16.58 -26.78
CA THR A 905 14.27 -17.75 -27.59
C THR A 905 13.05 -17.39 -28.44
N ALA A 906 13.17 -17.50 -29.77
CA ALA A 906 12.06 -17.25 -30.67
C ALA A 906 12.13 -18.06 -31.99
N ALA A 907 10.98 -18.26 -32.65
CA ALA A 907 10.97 -18.84 -34.00
C ALA A 907 11.30 -17.79 -35.06
N SER A 908 10.86 -16.54 -34.89
CA SER A 908 11.25 -15.42 -35.77
C SER A 908 11.32 -14.09 -35.03
N VAL A 909 12.19 -13.21 -35.54
CA VAL A 909 12.39 -11.84 -35.00
C VAL A 909 12.53 -10.86 -36.15
N SER A 910 11.58 -9.94 -36.31
CA SER A 910 11.55 -8.97 -37.41
C SER A 910 11.49 -7.51 -36.95
N GLY A 911 12.12 -6.63 -37.72
CA GLY A 911 11.97 -5.19 -37.55
C GLY A 911 12.97 -4.35 -38.34
N ASN A 912 12.95 -3.04 -38.13
CA ASN A 912 13.91 -2.15 -38.79
C ASN A 912 15.35 -2.34 -38.28
N GLN A 913 15.53 -2.62 -36.99
CA GLN A 913 16.81 -2.93 -36.34
C GLN A 913 16.67 -4.17 -35.45
N LEU A 914 17.77 -4.64 -34.87
CA LEU A 914 17.78 -5.54 -33.70
C LEU A 914 18.92 -5.12 -32.78
N PHE A 915 18.67 -5.05 -31.47
CA PHE A 915 19.68 -4.62 -30.50
C PHE A 915 19.58 -5.42 -29.21
N VAL A 916 20.63 -6.18 -28.91
CA VAL A 916 20.74 -7.06 -27.74
C VAL A 916 22.02 -6.69 -26.99
N ALA A 917 21.90 -6.14 -25.79
CA ALA A 917 23.05 -5.49 -25.14
C ALA A 917 23.10 -5.58 -23.60
N ILE A 918 24.28 -5.87 -23.07
CA ILE A 918 24.62 -5.64 -21.66
C ILE A 918 25.62 -4.47 -21.59
N LEU A 919 25.19 -3.36 -21.00
CA LEU A 919 25.87 -2.05 -21.05
C LEU A 919 26.26 -1.56 -19.66
N ASN A 920 27.42 -1.99 -19.16
CA ASN A 920 28.06 -1.39 -17.98
C ASN A 920 28.68 -0.02 -18.29
N ASN A 921 29.04 0.23 -19.55
CA ASN A 921 29.56 1.49 -20.04
C ASN A 921 28.71 2.00 -21.21
N VAL A 922 28.38 3.31 -21.17
CA VAL A 922 27.56 4.02 -22.16
C VAL A 922 28.33 5.10 -22.93
N ASN A 923 29.65 5.21 -22.69
CA ASN A 923 30.58 6.12 -23.35
C ASN A 923 30.22 7.62 -23.28
N ASP A 924 29.44 8.03 -22.28
CA ASP A 924 29.08 9.44 -22.00
C ASP A 924 30.11 10.18 -21.12
N GLY A 925 31.13 9.47 -20.64
CA GLY A 925 32.17 9.98 -19.72
C GLY A 925 31.87 9.75 -18.24
N THR A 926 30.78 9.06 -17.90
CA THR A 926 30.52 8.57 -16.53
C THR A 926 31.34 7.31 -16.21
N PRO A 927 31.49 6.92 -14.93
CA PRO A 927 32.16 5.67 -14.57
C PRO A 927 31.35 4.44 -15.04
N ASN A 928 32.07 3.41 -15.50
CA ASN A 928 31.49 2.08 -15.74
C ASN A 928 30.80 1.56 -14.48
N GLY A 929 29.71 0.83 -14.62
CA GLY A 929 29.23 -0.08 -13.58
C GLY A 929 29.97 -1.41 -13.57
N THR A 930 29.66 -2.24 -12.57
CA THR A 930 30.30 -3.55 -12.36
C THR A 930 29.28 -4.68 -12.33
N ILE A 931 29.70 -5.86 -12.79
CA ILE A 931 29.00 -7.15 -12.63
C ILE A 931 29.98 -8.06 -11.91
N ALA A 932 29.60 -8.64 -10.77
CA ALA A 932 30.52 -9.43 -9.94
C ALA A 932 30.64 -10.90 -10.38
N SER A 933 29.66 -11.43 -11.13
CA SER A 933 29.70 -12.77 -11.73
C SER A 933 29.81 -12.69 -13.26
N ASN A 934 28.90 -13.31 -14.03
CA ASN A 934 29.00 -13.41 -15.49
C ASN A 934 28.16 -12.34 -16.22
N ALA A 935 28.56 -11.99 -17.44
CA ALA A 935 27.75 -11.20 -18.37
C ALA A 935 27.42 -12.06 -19.60
N THR A 936 26.18 -12.51 -19.76
CA THR A 936 25.79 -13.51 -20.77
C THR A 936 24.63 -13.04 -21.64
N VAL A 937 24.80 -13.12 -22.96
CA VAL A 937 23.73 -12.99 -23.95
C VAL A 937 23.57 -14.33 -24.67
N ASN A 938 22.42 -14.98 -24.55
CA ASN A 938 22.04 -16.12 -25.37
C ASN A 938 20.88 -15.72 -26.29
N PHE A 939 21.08 -15.83 -27.61
CA PHE A 939 20.04 -15.52 -28.60
C PHE A 939 19.80 -16.74 -29.49
N ASN A 940 18.65 -17.39 -29.28
CA ASN A 940 18.33 -18.70 -29.83
C ASN A 940 17.18 -18.58 -30.85
N LEU A 941 17.46 -18.87 -32.13
CA LEU A 941 16.46 -18.90 -33.19
C LEU A 941 16.25 -20.30 -33.73
N SER A 942 14.99 -20.73 -33.84
CA SER A 942 14.63 -21.96 -34.56
C SER A 942 14.28 -21.74 -36.03
N GLY A 943 13.88 -20.50 -36.40
CA GLY A 943 13.53 -20.11 -37.77
C GLY A 943 14.37 -18.94 -38.28
N THR A 944 13.73 -17.80 -38.59
CA THR A 944 14.35 -16.70 -39.34
C THR A 944 14.15 -15.35 -38.66
N SER A 945 15.23 -14.60 -38.48
CA SER A 945 15.20 -13.16 -38.23
C SER A 945 15.35 -12.37 -39.53
N THR A 946 14.58 -11.28 -39.65
CA THR A 946 14.53 -10.41 -40.83
C THR A 946 14.60 -8.95 -40.39
N ILE A 947 15.79 -8.38 -40.45
CA ILE A 947 16.12 -7.03 -39.98
C ILE A 947 16.42 -6.11 -41.16
N THR A 948 15.74 -4.98 -41.28
CA THR A 948 15.84 -4.09 -42.45
C THR A 948 17.18 -3.33 -42.52
N THR A 949 17.76 -2.97 -41.38
CA THR A 949 19.05 -2.26 -41.29
C THR A 949 20.03 -3.07 -40.45
N ASP A 950 20.44 -2.60 -39.27
CA ASP A 950 21.51 -3.20 -38.48
C ASP A 950 21.00 -4.11 -37.35
N ALA A 951 21.74 -5.18 -37.07
CA ALA A 951 21.53 -6.10 -35.97
C ALA A 951 22.79 -6.14 -35.08
N THR A 952 22.70 -5.60 -33.87
CA THR A 952 23.83 -5.45 -32.95
C THR A 952 23.65 -6.34 -31.71
N PHE A 953 24.66 -7.16 -31.43
CA PHE A 953 24.82 -7.96 -30.22
C PHE A 953 26.08 -7.48 -29.49
N GLN A 954 25.95 -6.94 -28.27
CA GLN A 954 27.12 -6.40 -27.57
C GLN A 954 27.15 -6.62 -26.07
N ILE A 955 28.36 -6.69 -25.53
CA ILE A 955 28.63 -6.49 -24.11
C ILE A 955 29.75 -5.46 -24.00
N ASN A 956 29.50 -4.37 -23.25
CA ASN A 956 30.41 -3.21 -23.17
C ASN A 956 30.61 -2.77 -21.71
N GLY A 957 31.87 -2.59 -21.29
CA GLY A 957 32.27 -2.32 -19.90
C GLY A 957 32.26 -3.56 -19.00
N SER A 958 32.37 -4.77 -19.57
CA SER A 958 32.33 -6.04 -18.82
C SER A 958 33.70 -6.60 -18.44
N ASP A 959 34.75 -5.78 -18.54
CA ASP A 959 36.13 -6.12 -18.17
C ASP A 959 36.29 -6.60 -16.72
N SER A 960 35.35 -6.21 -15.85
CA SER A 960 35.29 -6.53 -14.43
C SER A 960 34.50 -7.82 -14.12
N ALA A 961 33.83 -8.43 -15.10
CA ALA A 961 33.05 -9.65 -14.93
C ALA A 961 33.95 -10.91 -14.94
N GLY A 962 33.55 -11.95 -14.21
CA GLY A 962 34.29 -13.22 -14.14
C GLY A 962 34.34 -13.98 -15.46
N SER A 963 33.30 -13.85 -16.29
CA SER A 963 33.28 -14.27 -17.69
C SER A 963 32.21 -13.50 -18.48
N ALA A 964 32.53 -13.06 -19.70
CA ALA A 964 31.57 -12.51 -20.65
C ALA A 964 31.28 -13.52 -21.78
N ALA A 965 30.04 -13.62 -22.24
CA ALA A 965 29.66 -14.51 -23.34
C ALA A 965 28.53 -13.94 -24.22
N ILE A 966 28.65 -14.10 -25.55
CA ILE A 966 27.58 -13.84 -26.51
C ILE A 966 27.42 -15.10 -27.37
N ASN A 967 26.29 -15.79 -27.23
CA ASN A 967 26.00 -17.03 -27.96
C ASN A 967 24.84 -16.80 -28.93
N ILE A 968 25.10 -16.98 -30.22
CA ILE A 968 24.18 -16.74 -31.33
C ILE A 968 23.89 -18.10 -31.97
N ASN A 969 22.71 -18.66 -31.70
CA ASN A 969 22.42 -20.08 -31.86
C ASN A 969 21.26 -20.33 -32.84
N GLY A 970 21.52 -21.19 -33.81
CA GLY A 970 20.51 -21.70 -34.76
C GLY A 970 20.04 -20.70 -35.80
N GLY A 971 19.01 -21.10 -36.55
CA GLY A 971 18.24 -20.22 -37.43
C GLY A 971 18.98 -19.56 -38.60
N THR A 972 18.33 -18.53 -39.14
CA THR A 972 18.84 -17.66 -40.21
C THR A 972 18.66 -16.19 -39.80
N TYR A 973 19.69 -15.38 -39.93
CA TYR A 973 19.67 -13.94 -39.63
C TYR A 973 19.87 -13.19 -40.96
N ASN A 974 18.79 -12.67 -41.52
CA ASN A 974 18.82 -11.81 -42.70
C ASN A 974 18.84 -10.35 -42.23
N VAL A 975 19.92 -9.62 -42.54
CA VAL A 975 20.16 -8.26 -42.02
C VAL A 975 20.53 -7.34 -43.17
N GLY A 976 19.69 -6.34 -43.48
CA GLY A 976 19.86 -5.50 -44.66
C GLY A 976 21.09 -4.58 -44.64
N GLY A 977 21.65 -4.31 -43.46
CA GLY A 977 22.88 -3.54 -43.25
C GLY A 977 23.97 -4.36 -42.56
N THR A 978 24.30 -3.99 -41.32
CA THR A 978 25.40 -4.58 -40.55
C THR A 978 24.88 -5.61 -39.56
N PHE A 979 25.37 -6.85 -39.64
CA PHE A 979 25.41 -7.74 -38.48
C PHE A 979 26.67 -7.43 -37.68
N GLU A 980 26.53 -6.99 -36.43
CA GLU A 980 27.64 -6.68 -35.53
C GLU A 980 27.55 -7.47 -34.21
N GLY A 981 28.56 -8.29 -33.94
CA GLY A 981 28.86 -8.84 -32.62
C GLY A 981 30.08 -8.13 -32.03
N PHE A 982 29.95 -7.53 -30.83
CA PHE A 982 31.01 -6.74 -30.20
C PHE A 982 31.19 -7.06 -28.71
N MET A 983 32.43 -7.30 -28.28
CA MET A 983 32.82 -7.31 -26.86
C MET A 983 34.14 -6.58 -26.64
N ASP A 984 34.15 -5.61 -25.72
CA ASP A 984 35.35 -4.88 -25.32
C ASP A 984 36.23 -5.68 -24.35
N GLY A 985 35.59 -6.38 -23.40
CA GLY A 985 36.22 -7.24 -22.41
C GLY A 985 36.76 -8.58 -22.95
N SER A 986 37.31 -9.39 -22.03
CA SER A 986 37.68 -10.78 -22.35
C SER A 986 36.45 -11.67 -22.18
N GLY A 987 36.11 -12.45 -23.21
CA GLY A 987 34.92 -13.30 -23.21
C GLY A 987 34.89 -14.29 -24.37
N LEU A 988 33.80 -15.03 -24.48
CA LEU A 988 33.55 -16.00 -25.54
C LEU A 988 32.35 -15.59 -26.41
N MET A 989 32.60 -15.23 -27.66
CA MET A 989 31.55 -15.10 -28.67
C MET A 989 31.41 -16.43 -29.41
N THR A 990 30.21 -17.01 -29.45
CA THR A 990 29.95 -18.30 -30.09
C THR A 990 28.88 -18.15 -31.17
N PHE A 991 29.18 -18.59 -32.40
CA PHE A 991 28.19 -18.82 -33.45
C PHE A 991 27.94 -20.32 -33.57
N THR A 992 26.72 -20.78 -33.27
CA THR A 992 26.36 -22.22 -33.26
C THR A 992 25.30 -22.53 -34.31
N ASN A 993 25.71 -23.12 -35.44
CA ASN A 993 24.83 -23.45 -36.58
C ASN A 993 24.00 -22.27 -37.14
N ALA A 994 24.44 -21.04 -36.93
CA ALA A 994 23.76 -19.83 -37.38
C ALA A 994 24.05 -19.54 -38.88
N ASN A 995 23.02 -19.15 -39.63
CA ASN A 995 23.17 -18.71 -41.02
C ASN A 995 22.95 -17.20 -41.12
N ILE A 996 24.04 -16.42 -41.21
CA ILE A 996 24.00 -14.96 -41.21
C ILE A 996 24.20 -14.45 -42.63
N ASN A 997 23.23 -13.69 -43.13
CA ASN A 997 23.26 -13.02 -44.43
C ASN A 997 23.16 -11.51 -44.20
N ALA A 998 24.21 -10.76 -44.54
CA ALA A 998 24.22 -9.31 -44.34
C ALA A 998 24.98 -8.55 -45.45
N ASP A 999 24.81 -7.23 -45.50
CA ASP A 999 25.67 -6.39 -46.33
C ASP A 999 27.07 -6.26 -45.72
N THR A 1000 27.16 -6.22 -44.38
CA THR A 1000 28.42 -6.30 -43.62
C THR A 1000 28.28 -7.26 -42.44
N ILE A 1001 29.27 -8.12 -42.22
CA ILE A 1001 29.39 -8.95 -41.01
C ILE A 1001 30.64 -8.53 -40.24
N LYS A 1002 30.47 -8.16 -38.98
CA LYS A 1002 31.51 -7.82 -38.02
C LYS A 1002 31.32 -8.66 -36.76
N ALA A 1003 32.33 -9.43 -36.38
CA ALA A 1003 32.37 -10.10 -35.08
C ALA A 1003 33.72 -9.83 -34.43
N GLY A 1004 33.73 -9.27 -33.22
CA GLY A 1004 34.94 -8.80 -32.55
C GLY A 1004 34.92 -9.00 -31.04
N VAL A 1005 35.97 -9.62 -30.52
CA VAL A 1005 36.23 -9.76 -29.07
C VAL A 1005 37.62 -9.20 -28.76
N PHE A 1006 37.69 -8.07 -28.06
CA PHE A 1006 38.89 -7.22 -28.03
C PHE A 1006 39.73 -7.33 -26.75
N GLY A 1007 39.18 -7.91 -25.67
CA GLY A 1007 39.93 -8.14 -24.44
C GLY A 1007 41.12 -9.09 -24.63
N ALA A 1008 42.08 -9.02 -23.71
CA ALA A 1008 43.36 -9.72 -23.79
C ALA A 1008 43.23 -11.24 -24.07
N ASN A 1009 42.20 -11.91 -23.54
CA ASN A 1009 41.94 -13.34 -23.73
C ASN A 1009 40.66 -13.62 -24.56
N GLY A 1010 40.20 -12.64 -25.36
CA GLY A 1010 38.97 -12.75 -26.14
C GLY A 1010 38.96 -13.92 -27.12
N THR A 1011 37.89 -14.71 -27.11
CA THR A 1011 37.71 -15.87 -28.01
C THR A 1011 36.48 -15.69 -28.88
N LEU A 1012 36.66 -15.83 -30.19
CA LEU A 1012 35.60 -15.89 -31.20
C LEU A 1012 35.51 -17.33 -31.75
N ARG A 1013 34.51 -18.08 -31.30
CA ARG A 1013 34.29 -19.48 -31.69
C ARG A 1013 33.18 -19.60 -32.73
N ILE A 1014 33.45 -20.38 -33.77
CA ILE A 1014 32.55 -20.56 -34.93
C ILE A 1014 32.33 -22.06 -35.14
N GLY A 1015 31.09 -22.49 -34.92
CA GLY A 1015 30.67 -23.89 -34.92
C GLY A 1015 29.44 -24.11 -35.80
N GLY A 1016 29.66 -24.20 -37.11
CA GLY A 1016 28.63 -24.56 -38.08
C GLY A 1016 27.94 -23.37 -38.74
N GLY A 1017 27.14 -23.64 -39.77
CA GLY A 1017 26.35 -22.64 -40.49
C GLY A 1017 27.13 -21.89 -41.58
N THR A 1018 26.69 -20.67 -41.86
CA THR A 1018 27.17 -19.84 -42.98
C THR A 1018 27.27 -18.38 -42.56
N LEU A 1019 28.37 -17.70 -42.87
CA LEU A 1019 28.53 -16.26 -42.71
C LEU A 1019 28.72 -15.62 -44.10
N SER A 1020 27.70 -14.92 -44.60
CA SER A 1020 27.63 -14.41 -45.96
C SER A 1020 27.53 -12.88 -45.97
N ALA A 1021 28.56 -12.20 -46.48
CA ALA A 1021 28.61 -10.73 -46.53
C ALA A 1021 28.79 -10.19 -47.95
N ASN A 1022 28.03 -9.16 -48.33
CA ASN A 1022 28.15 -8.54 -49.66
C ASN A 1022 29.35 -7.59 -49.77
N THR A 1023 29.60 -6.77 -48.75
CA THR A 1023 30.62 -5.69 -48.77
C THR A 1023 31.85 -6.03 -47.92
N GLU A 1024 31.66 -6.40 -46.66
CA GLU A 1024 32.76 -6.58 -45.68
C GLU A 1024 32.47 -7.75 -44.73
N LEU A 1025 33.42 -8.69 -44.59
CA LEU A 1025 33.36 -9.76 -43.59
C LEU A 1025 34.61 -9.70 -42.71
N LYS A 1026 34.42 -9.41 -41.41
CA LYS A 1026 35.49 -9.19 -40.42
C LYS A 1026 35.26 -10.05 -39.18
N LEU A 1027 36.19 -10.97 -38.90
CA LEU A 1027 36.22 -11.83 -37.72
C LEU A 1027 37.49 -11.51 -36.91
N TYR A 1028 37.34 -10.95 -35.71
CA TYR A 1028 38.42 -10.34 -34.93
C TYR A 1028 38.50 -10.91 -33.50
N ALA A 1029 39.72 -11.27 -33.09
CA ALA A 1029 40.08 -11.61 -31.72
C ALA A 1029 41.50 -11.08 -31.43
N SER A 1030 41.68 -9.77 -31.55
CA SER A 1030 43.00 -9.12 -31.65
C SER A 1030 43.67 -8.82 -30.30
N GLY A 1031 43.14 -9.33 -29.19
CA GLY A 1031 43.81 -9.27 -27.88
C GLY A 1031 45.12 -10.06 -27.85
N SER A 1032 45.97 -9.82 -26.84
CA SER A 1032 47.33 -10.40 -26.75
C SER A 1032 47.38 -11.93 -26.74
N ASN A 1033 46.34 -12.59 -26.26
CA ASN A 1033 46.12 -14.04 -26.31
C ASN A 1033 44.86 -14.40 -27.11
N GLY A 1034 44.30 -13.45 -27.86
CA GLY A 1034 43.00 -13.59 -28.50
C GLY A 1034 42.96 -14.65 -29.59
N LEU A 1035 41.83 -15.35 -29.69
CA LEU A 1035 41.67 -16.60 -30.42
C LEU A 1035 40.46 -16.55 -31.36
N ILE A 1036 40.64 -16.92 -32.63
CA ILE A 1036 39.53 -17.31 -33.53
C ILE A 1036 39.57 -18.82 -33.70
N ASP A 1037 38.48 -19.50 -33.35
CA ASP A 1037 38.44 -20.97 -33.26
C ASP A 1037 37.29 -21.59 -34.05
N PHE A 1038 37.63 -22.33 -35.10
CA PHE A 1038 36.69 -23.06 -35.95
C PHE A 1038 36.53 -24.50 -35.45
N VAL A 1039 35.37 -24.81 -34.88
CA VAL A 1039 35.09 -26.10 -34.20
C VAL A 1039 34.18 -27.04 -34.99
N SER A 1040 33.46 -26.53 -36.00
CA SER A 1040 32.64 -27.32 -36.93
C SER A 1040 32.70 -26.71 -38.34
N ASN A 1041 32.37 -27.51 -39.37
CA ASN A 1041 32.39 -27.07 -40.77
C ASN A 1041 31.53 -25.82 -40.99
N VAL A 1042 32.12 -24.75 -41.52
CA VAL A 1042 31.45 -23.46 -41.76
C VAL A 1042 31.76 -22.95 -43.16
N THR A 1043 30.83 -22.20 -43.75
CA THR A 1043 31.04 -21.50 -45.02
C THR A 1043 31.16 -19.98 -44.79
N LEU A 1044 32.23 -19.36 -45.29
CA LEU A 1044 32.38 -17.90 -45.33
C LEU A 1044 32.16 -17.45 -46.79
N SER A 1045 31.04 -16.78 -47.06
CA SER A 1045 30.52 -16.51 -48.41
C SER A 1045 30.18 -15.04 -48.67
N GLY A 1046 29.41 -14.78 -49.72
CA GLY A 1046 29.12 -13.43 -50.23
C GLY A 1046 30.29 -12.84 -51.02
N ALA A 1047 30.09 -11.64 -51.58
CA ALA A 1047 31.06 -10.98 -52.46
C ALA A 1047 32.22 -10.28 -51.70
N ALA A 1048 32.10 -10.10 -50.39
CA ALA A 1048 33.11 -9.45 -49.56
C ALA A 1048 34.46 -10.19 -49.56
N THR A 1049 35.54 -9.44 -49.26
CA THR A 1049 36.80 -9.99 -48.75
C THR A 1049 36.59 -10.53 -47.32
N LYS A 1050 37.15 -11.70 -47.01
CA LYS A 1050 37.02 -12.36 -45.70
C LYS A 1050 38.28 -12.04 -44.89
N THR A 1051 38.17 -11.17 -43.89
CA THR A 1051 39.30 -10.78 -43.01
C THR A 1051 39.22 -11.53 -41.69
N LEU A 1052 40.26 -12.32 -41.39
CA LEU A 1052 40.43 -13.05 -40.13
C LEU A 1052 41.61 -12.45 -39.36
N ALA A 1053 41.38 -11.83 -38.20
CA ALA A 1053 42.41 -11.11 -37.46
C ALA A 1053 42.39 -11.44 -35.95
N GLY A 1054 43.19 -12.42 -35.54
CA GLY A 1054 43.30 -12.82 -34.14
C GLY A 1054 44.72 -13.25 -33.78
N ASN A 1055 45.15 -13.08 -32.53
CA ASN A 1055 46.52 -13.41 -32.15
C ASN A 1055 46.85 -14.90 -32.37
N THR A 1056 45.87 -15.78 -32.22
CA THR A 1056 45.92 -17.19 -32.64
C THR A 1056 44.67 -17.51 -33.48
N ILE A 1057 44.83 -18.34 -34.52
CA ILE A 1057 43.70 -18.83 -35.34
C ILE A 1057 43.77 -20.35 -35.45
N THR A 1058 42.72 -21.04 -35.00
CA THR A 1058 42.64 -22.50 -34.96
C THR A 1058 41.52 -23.06 -35.84
N ILE A 1059 41.81 -24.17 -36.53
CA ILE A 1059 40.81 -25.05 -37.14
C ILE A 1059 40.96 -26.43 -36.51
N SER A 1060 39.86 -26.96 -35.99
CA SER A 1060 39.81 -28.28 -35.35
C SER A 1060 40.07 -29.43 -36.32
N ASN A 1061 40.48 -30.59 -35.80
CA ASN A 1061 40.76 -31.76 -36.64
C ASN A 1061 39.54 -32.16 -37.48
N ASN A 1062 39.78 -32.40 -38.77
CA ASN A 1062 38.79 -32.75 -39.79
C ASN A 1062 37.71 -31.68 -40.05
N VAL A 1063 37.87 -30.46 -39.52
CA VAL A 1063 37.01 -29.31 -39.84
C VAL A 1063 37.48 -28.61 -41.10
N VAL A 1064 36.52 -28.25 -41.95
CA VAL A 1064 36.72 -27.52 -43.20
C VAL A 1064 36.06 -26.15 -43.11
N VAL A 1065 36.86 -25.09 -43.25
CA VAL A 1065 36.38 -23.71 -43.40
C VAL A 1065 36.33 -23.38 -44.89
N THR A 1066 35.13 -23.33 -45.46
CA THR A 1066 34.93 -23.14 -46.90
C THR A 1066 34.88 -21.66 -47.24
N ILE A 1067 35.89 -21.16 -47.95
CA ILE A 1067 35.90 -19.78 -48.46
C ILE A 1067 35.25 -19.76 -49.83
N ALA A 1068 34.01 -19.28 -49.89
CA ALA A 1068 33.24 -19.20 -51.12
C ALA A 1068 33.46 -17.87 -51.85
N GLY A 1069 33.54 -17.96 -53.18
CA GLY A 1069 33.94 -16.86 -54.08
C GLY A 1069 35.22 -17.19 -54.83
N THR A 1070 35.85 -16.16 -55.42
CA THR A 1070 37.11 -16.26 -56.18
C THR A 1070 38.33 -15.69 -55.43
N LEU A 1071 38.10 -14.97 -54.32
CA LEU A 1071 39.15 -14.36 -53.50
C LEU A 1071 39.42 -15.22 -52.26
N PRO A 1072 40.69 -15.53 -51.94
CA PRO A 1072 41.06 -16.16 -50.67
C PRO A 1072 40.71 -15.28 -49.46
N ALA A 1073 40.65 -15.88 -48.28
CA ALA A 1073 40.58 -15.12 -47.03
C ALA A 1073 41.92 -14.44 -46.71
N ASP A 1074 41.88 -13.19 -46.25
CA ASP A 1074 43.03 -12.48 -45.71
C ASP A 1074 43.17 -12.78 -44.22
N VAL A 1075 44.36 -13.23 -43.82
CA VAL A 1075 44.60 -13.78 -42.48
C VAL A 1075 45.73 -13.02 -41.78
N TYR A 1076 45.46 -12.57 -40.56
CA TYR A 1076 46.36 -11.79 -39.73
C TYR A 1076 46.51 -12.47 -38.36
N THR A 1077 47.74 -12.78 -37.97
CA THR A 1077 48.05 -13.57 -36.76
C THR A 1077 49.17 -12.97 -35.93
N GLY A 1078 49.24 -13.35 -34.65
CA GLY A 1078 50.48 -13.24 -33.88
C GLY A 1078 51.58 -14.10 -34.50
N PHE A 1079 52.83 -13.73 -34.27
CA PHE A 1079 54.01 -14.45 -34.75
C PHE A 1079 54.88 -14.83 -33.55
N SER A 1080 55.34 -16.07 -33.54
CA SER A 1080 56.40 -16.52 -32.63
C SER A 1080 57.72 -15.78 -32.91
N GLY A 1081 58.64 -15.77 -31.94
CA GLY A 1081 59.97 -15.17 -32.09
C GLY A 1081 60.88 -15.81 -33.16
N GLN A 1082 60.41 -16.87 -33.84
CA GLN A 1082 61.08 -17.51 -34.98
C GLN A 1082 60.44 -17.15 -36.33
N GLY A 1083 59.45 -16.24 -36.36
CA GLY A 1083 58.76 -15.84 -37.59
C GLY A 1083 57.70 -16.83 -38.08
N ILE A 1084 57.31 -17.81 -37.26
CA ILE A 1084 56.23 -18.76 -37.55
C ILE A 1084 54.91 -18.14 -37.05
N PRO A 1085 53.85 -18.05 -37.86
CA PRO A 1085 52.55 -17.51 -37.44
C PRO A 1085 51.83 -18.45 -36.46
N ASN A 1086 50.99 -17.88 -35.61
CA ASN A 1086 50.19 -18.59 -34.61
C ASN A 1086 48.94 -19.24 -35.23
N ALA A 1087 49.16 -20.20 -36.14
CA ALA A 1087 48.13 -20.92 -36.89
C ALA A 1087 48.37 -22.43 -36.85
N ASN A 1088 47.31 -23.25 -36.82
CA ASN A 1088 47.43 -24.72 -36.71
C ASN A 1088 47.00 -25.54 -37.95
N TYR A 1089 46.29 -24.93 -38.89
CA TYR A 1089 45.68 -25.58 -40.06
C TYR A 1089 46.68 -25.92 -41.18
N THR A 1090 46.43 -26.98 -41.94
CA THR A 1090 47.37 -27.42 -42.98
C THR A 1090 47.42 -26.42 -44.15
N GLY A 1091 48.62 -25.99 -44.55
CA GLY A 1091 48.80 -25.04 -45.65
C GLY A 1091 49.94 -24.05 -45.40
N PHE A 1092 49.73 -22.78 -45.77
CA PHE A 1092 50.73 -21.70 -45.72
C PHE A 1092 51.12 -21.23 -44.31
N GLY A 1093 51.66 -22.12 -43.46
CA GLY A 1093 52.26 -21.74 -42.17
C GLY A 1093 51.65 -22.38 -40.93
N GLY A 1094 50.82 -23.42 -41.06
CA GLY A 1094 50.33 -24.18 -39.92
C GLY A 1094 51.46 -24.87 -39.16
N ASN A 1095 51.32 -24.98 -37.84
CA ASN A 1095 52.24 -25.67 -36.94
C ASN A 1095 52.36 -27.21 -37.17
N GLY A 1096 51.59 -27.76 -38.12
CA GLY A 1096 51.58 -29.19 -38.46
C GLY A 1096 50.81 -30.09 -37.47
N SER A 1097 50.09 -29.54 -36.49
CA SER A 1097 49.47 -30.31 -35.41
C SER A 1097 47.97 -30.61 -35.59
N THR A 1098 47.28 -30.03 -36.59
CA THR A 1098 45.89 -30.40 -36.90
C THR A 1098 45.66 -30.73 -38.38
N THR A 1099 44.60 -31.50 -38.64
CA THR A 1099 44.07 -31.79 -39.98
C THR A 1099 42.99 -30.80 -40.43
N GLY A 1100 42.82 -29.67 -39.71
CA GLY A 1100 41.89 -28.62 -40.08
C GLY A 1100 42.34 -27.87 -41.35
N THR A 1101 41.40 -27.50 -42.22
CA THR A 1101 41.72 -26.95 -43.55
C THR A 1101 40.84 -25.75 -43.96
N PHE A 1102 41.38 -24.88 -44.81
CA PHE A 1102 40.59 -23.98 -45.63
C PHE A 1102 40.31 -24.61 -47.00
N ALA A 1103 39.08 -24.49 -47.49
CA ALA A 1103 38.65 -24.97 -48.81
C ALA A 1103 38.07 -23.84 -49.68
N GLY A 1104 37.67 -24.16 -50.92
CA GLY A 1104 37.20 -23.18 -51.89
C GLY A 1104 38.35 -22.33 -52.41
N ALA A 1105 38.24 -21.00 -52.30
CA ALA A 1105 39.33 -20.08 -52.64
C ALA A 1105 40.52 -20.13 -51.65
N GLY A 1106 40.36 -20.81 -50.51
CA GLY A 1106 41.42 -20.97 -49.51
C GLY A 1106 41.75 -19.68 -48.76
N ALA A 1107 42.96 -19.60 -48.21
CA ALA A 1107 43.44 -18.45 -47.44
C ALA A 1107 44.84 -18.00 -47.90
N ASN A 1108 45.08 -16.69 -47.84
CA ASN A 1108 46.38 -16.09 -48.10
C ASN A 1108 47.41 -16.44 -47.02
N ARG A 1109 48.69 -16.23 -47.31
CA ARG A 1109 49.77 -16.43 -46.31
C ARG A 1109 49.54 -15.48 -45.12
N PRO A 1110 49.50 -15.97 -43.86
CA PRO A 1110 49.26 -15.13 -42.70
C PRO A 1110 50.23 -13.95 -42.63
N GLN A 1111 49.70 -12.78 -42.34
CA GLN A 1111 50.44 -11.54 -42.12
C GLN A 1111 50.52 -11.21 -40.62
N PRO A 1112 51.49 -10.40 -40.17
CA PRO A 1112 51.55 -9.94 -38.78
C PRO A 1112 50.27 -9.19 -38.37
N LEU A 1113 49.74 -9.46 -37.17
CA LEU A 1113 48.49 -8.87 -36.68
C LEU A 1113 48.48 -7.33 -36.68
N ALA A 1114 49.64 -6.70 -36.50
CA ALA A 1114 49.80 -5.24 -36.57
C ALA A 1114 49.52 -4.65 -37.97
N ASN A 1115 49.49 -5.48 -39.02
CA ASN A 1115 49.14 -5.08 -40.39
C ASN A 1115 47.65 -5.30 -40.71
N ALA A 1116 46.85 -5.82 -39.77
CA ALA A 1116 45.42 -6.02 -39.99
C ALA A 1116 44.71 -4.67 -40.23
N PRO A 1117 43.74 -4.60 -41.17
CA PRO A 1117 42.93 -3.39 -41.31
C PRO A 1117 42.14 -3.14 -40.01
N PRO A 1118 41.82 -1.88 -39.67
CA PRO A 1118 41.08 -1.56 -38.45
C PRO A 1118 39.67 -2.18 -38.50
N PHE A 1119 39.15 -2.60 -37.35
CA PHE A 1119 37.82 -3.22 -37.25
C PHE A 1119 36.72 -2.24 -37.73
N THR A 1120 36.71 -1.03 -37.18
CA THR A 1120 35.86 0.09 -37.61
C THR A 1120 36.60 1.07 -38.52
N ASN A 1121 35.88 1.73 -39.43
CA ASN A 1121 36.41 2.82 -40.26
C ASN A 1121 36.13 4.20 -39.63
N GLY A 1122 36.16 4.28 -38.30
CA GLY A 1122 35.81 5.49 -37.54
C GLY A 1122 35.70 5.22 -36.03
N PRO A 1123 35.46 6.26 -35.20
CA PRO A 1123 35.19 6.10 -33.78
C PRO A 1123 33.90 5.30 -33.56
N ILE A 1124 33.85 4.51 -32.48
CA ILE A 1124 32.66 3.73 -32.11
C ILE A 1124 31.51 4.71 -31.81
N ILE A 1125 30.50 4.72 -32.68
CA ILE A 1125 29.21 5.35 -32.42
C ILE A 1125 28.28 4.20 -32.02
N MET A 1126 28.10 3.99 -30.72
CA MET A 1126 27.05 3.08 -30.24
C MET A 1126 25.70 3.55 -30.79
N ALA A 1127 24.81 2.61 -31.11
CA ALA A 1127 23.42 2.93 -31.37
C ALA A 1127 22.85 3.74 -30.18
N PRO A 1128 21.99 4.74 -30.43
CA PRO A 1128 21.51 5.63 -29.38
C PRO A 1128 20.76 4.82 -28.32
N ILE A 1129 21.25 4.89 -27.08
CA ILE A 1129 20.58 4.30 -25.92
C ILE A 1129 19.20 4.93 -25.83
N ARG A 1130 18.18 4.13 -26.11
CA ARG A 1130 16.83 4.41 -25.62
C ARG A 1130 16.86 4.22 -24.12
N SER A 1131 16.82 5.35 -23.41
CA SER A 1131 16.06 5.35 -22.16
C SER A 1131 14.60 5.52 -22.57
N PRO A 1132 13.68 4.68 -22.07
CA PRO A 1132 12.25 4.97 -22.14
C PRO A 1132 11.98 6.41 -21.71
N GLY A 1133 11.03 7.07 -22.36
CA GLY A 1133 10.66 8.44 -22.00
C GLY A 1133 10.19 8.49 -20.56
N SER A 1134 10.94 9.15 -19.67
CA SER A 1134 10.69 9.16 -18.22
C SER A 1134 9.22 9.32 -17.89
N ALA A 1135 8.62 8.24 -17.39
CA ALA A 1135 7.28 8.25 -16.82
C ALA A 1135 7.32 9.05 -15.51
N THR A 1136 7.17 10.36 -15.62
CA THR A 1136 7.01 11.23 -14.45
C THR A 1136 5.61 11.02 -13.88
N SER A 1137 5.53 10.22 -12.83
CA SER A 1137 4.30 9.92 -12.09
C SER A 1137 3.60 11.23 -11.66
N GLY A 1138 2.46 11.54 -12.28
CA GLY A 1138 1.62 12.67 -11.89
C GLY A 1138 1.03 13.51 -13.02
N GLY A 1139 -0.12 13.07 -13.54
CA GLY A 1139 -1.19 13.96 -14.04
C GLY A 1139 -0.95 14.71 -15.36
N GLY A 1140 -1.36 14.10 -16.49
CA GLY A 1140 -1.63 14.82 -17.74
C GLY A 1140 -1.14 14.12 -19.00
N MET A 1141 -1.96 13.22 -19.56
CA MET A 1141 -1.67 12.56 -20.83
C MET A 1141 -1.80 13.52 -22.03
N ILE A 1142 -0.70 14.17 -22.42
CA ILE A 1142 -0.50 14.64 -23.81
C ILE A 1142 0.95 14.37 -24.22
N SER A 1143 1.15 13.40 -25.11
CA SER A 1143 2.47 13.13 -25.68
C SER A 1143 2.92 14.28 -26.59
N GLN A 1144 4.01 14.95 -26.21
CA GLN A 1144 4.86 15.67 -27.18
C GLN A 1144 6.23 15.00 -27.24
N LYS A 1145 6.34 14.01 -28.13
CA LYS A 1145 7.63 13.46 -28.58
C LYS A 1145 8.56 14.62 -28.95
N LYS A 1146 9.68 14.77 -28.23
CA LYS A 1146 10.76 15.70 -28.60
C LYS A 1146 11.46 15.18 -29.86
N HIS A 1147 10.88 15.46 -31.03
CA HIS A 1147 11.58 15.31 -32.29
C HIS A 1147 12.88 16.13 -32.23
N GLY A 1148 14.01 15.49 -32.56
CA GLY A 1148 15.27 16.20 -32.79
C GLY A 1148 15.07 17.31 -33.82
N THR A 1149 15.68 18.47 -33.61
CA THR A 1149 15.41 19.68 -34.41
C THR A 1149 15.80 19.50 -35.88
N LEU A 1150 14.83 19.16 -36.73
CA LEU A 1150 15.01 18.98 -38.16
C LEU A 1150 15.25 20.33 -38.86
N VAL A 1151 16.51 20.71 -39.01
CA VAL A 1151 16.92 21.88 -39.81
C VAL A 1151 16.70 21.59 -41.29
N ARG A 1152 15.54 22.01 -41.83
CA ARG A 1152 15.26 21.92 -43.27
C ARG A 1152 16.07 22.97 -44.04
N VAL A 1153 17.14 22.53 -44.69
CA VAL A 1153 17.92 23.33 -45.64
C VAL A 1153 17.27 23.20 -47.03
N GLY A 1154 16.78 24.31 -47.59
CA GLY A 1154 16.00 24.31 -48.83
C GLY A 1154 16.83 24.42 -50.12
N ASN A 1155 18.06 24.91 -50.04
CA ASN A 1155 19.01 25.03 -51.16
C ASN A 1155 20.46 25.10 -50.65
N THR A 1156 21.43 25.05 -51.58
CA THR A 1156 22.87 25.09 -51.26
C THR A 1156 23.29 26.38 -50.56
N ASP A 1157 22.68 27.52 -50.88
CA ASP A 1157 23.03 28.82 -50.29
C ASP A 1157 22.68 28.88 -48.79
N GLN A 1158 21.56 28.26 -48.39
CA GLN A 1158 21.21 28.07 -46.98
C GLN A 1158 22.17 27.10 -46.26
N LEU A 1159 22.81 26.18 -46.97
CA LEU A 1159 23.86 25.32 -46.40
C LEU A 1159 25.15 26.11 -46.16
N LEU A 1160 25.59 26.93 -47.12
CA LEU A 1160 26.76 27.80 -46.94
C LEU A 1160 26.54 28.77 -45.78
N ALA A 1161 25.39 29.44 -45.72
CA ALA A 1161 25.06 30.39 -44.65
C ALA A 1161 25.00 29.78 -43.24
N LEU A 1162 24.84 28.45 -43.14
CA LEU A 1162 24.89 27.70 -41.88
C LEU A 1162 26.33 27.34 -41.47
N LEU A 1163 27.23 27.19 -42.43
CA LEU A 1163 28.65 26.84 -42.24
C LEU A 1163 29.54 28.08 -42.02
N ASP A 1164 29.23 29.20 -42.66
CA ASP A 1164 30.02 30.45 -42.69
C ASP A 1164 30.18 31.15 -41.31
N THR A 1165 29.53 30.64 -40.26
CA THR A 1165 29.69 31.12 -38.87
C THR A 1165 30.09 30.03 -37.88
N ALA A 1166 30.35 28.82 -38.35
CA ALA A 1166 30.66 27.67 -37.50
C ALA A 1166 32.17 27.46 -37.33
N ALA A 1167 32.71 27.90 -36.20
CA ALA A 1167 34.08 27.55 -35.82
C ALA A 1167 34.20 26.02 -35.58
N PRO A 1168 35.21 25.34 -36.15
CA PRO A 1168 35.46 23.93 -35.84
C PRO A 1168 35.96 23.80 -34.40
N ALA A 1169 35.41 22.82 -33.67
CA ALA A 1169 35.95 22.41 -32.38
C ALA A 1169 37.33 21.73 -32.55
N ALA A 1170 38.06 21.54 -31.44
CA ALA A 1170 39.41 20.96 -31.44
C ALA A 1170 39.50 19.52 -32.01
N ASN A 1171 38.36 18.86 -32.27
CA ASN A 1171 38.25 17.55 -32.92
C ASN A 1171 37.80 17.64 -34.40
N GLY A 1172 37.85 18.83 -35.01
CA GLY A 1172 37.49 19.09 -36.40
C GLY A 1172 35.98 19.15 -36.69
N LYS A 1173 35.11 18.91 -35.70
CA LYS A 1173 33.65 18.94 -35.91
C LYS A 1173 33.10 20.37 -35.79
N ILE A 1174 32.20 20.73 -36.71
CA ILE A 1174 31.38 21.94 -36.65
C ILE A 1174 30.25 21.73 -35.63
N LEU A 1175 30.09 22.67 -34.70
CA LEU A 1175 29.08 22.61 -33.64
C LEU A 1175 27.99 23.67 -33.87
N ILE A 1176 26.74 23.24 -34.03
CA ILE A 1176 25.58 24.12 -34.15
C ILE A 1176 24.86 24.15 -32.78
N PRO A 1177 24.83 25.29 -32.06
CA PRO A 1177 24.25 25.33 -30.72
C PRO A 1177 22.72 25.10 -30.73
N PRO A 1178 22.17 24.21 -29.88
CA PRO A 1178 20.73 24.09 -29.71
C PRO A 1178 20.16 25.33 -29.03
N ALA A 1179 19.04 25.86 -29.55
CA ALA A 1179 18.39 27.05 -29.01
C ALA A 1179 17.78 26.79 -27.62
N ARG A 1180 18.54 27.09 -26.56
CA ARG A 1180 18.03 27.09 -25.17
C ARG A 1180 16.89 28.10 -25.03
N ARG A 1181 15.79 27.71 -24.37
CA ARG A 1181 14.69 28.64 -24.07
C ARG A 1181 15.05 29.58 -22.92
N THR A 1182 14.73 30.86 -23.13
CA THR A 1182 14.38 31.87 -22.12
C THR A 1182 15.37 32.13 -20.97
N SER A 1183 16.49 32.82 -21.27
CA SER A 1183 16.96 33.96 -20.45
C SER A 1183 18.13 34.76 -21.07
N ASP A 1184 18.10 35.07 -22.38
CA ASP A 1184 18.92 36.19 -22.91
C ASP A 1184 18.41 36.69 -24.28
N LEU A 1185 17.94 37.94 -24.34
CA LEU A 1185 17.28 38.53 -25.52
C LEU A 1185 18.25 39.37 -26.37
N LYS A 1186 19.00 38.74 -27.27
CA LYS A 1186 19.86 39.48 -28.25
C LYS A 1186 19.91 38.97 -29.70
N ASN A 1187 19.18 37.92 -30.11
CA ASN A 1187 19.33 37.38 -31.49
C ASN A 1187 18.03 36.89 -32.19
N SER A 1188 16.85 37.36 -31.78
CA SER A 1188 15.55 36.90 -32.31
C SER A 1188 15.10 37.57 -33.62
N GLN A 1189 16.01 37.76 -34.60
CA GLN A 1189 15.72 38.47 -35.86
C GLN A 1189 16.18 37.72 -37.14
N ARG A 1190 16.18 36.39 -37.16
CA ARG A 1190 16.56 35.59 -38.36
C ARG A 1190 15.56 34.53 -38.83
N THR A 1191 14.46 34.33 -38.12
CA THR A 1191 13.37 33.41 -38.51
C THR A 1191 12.08 34.20 -38.79
N ASN A 1192 11.40 33.89 -39.89
CA ASN A 1192 10.03 34.37 -40.12
C ASN A 1192 9.00 33.55 -39.29
N SER A 1193 7.71 33.87 -39.43
CA SER A 1193 6.58 33.15 -38.80
C SER A 1193 6.60 31.63 -39.04
N ASP A 1194 7.13 31.22 -40.19
CA ASP A 1194 7.10 29.83 -40.68
C ASP A 1194 8.40 29.08 -40.36
N ALA A 1195 9.18 29.62 -39.42
CA ALA A 1195 10.49 29.14 -38.97
C ALA A 1195 11.57 29.01 -40.07
N ARG A 1196 11.41 29.70 -41.21
CA ARG A 1196 12.42 29.73 -42.28
C ARG A 1196 13.48 30.80 -42.01
N LEU A 1197 14.75 30.46 -42.29
CA LEU A 1197 15.86 31.40 -42.24
C LEU A 1197 15.74 32.44 -43.36
N GLY A 1198 15.60 33.71 -42.99
CA GLY A 1198 15.44 34.82 -43.93
C GLY A 1198 16.74 35.18 -44.65
N ALA A 1199 16.88 34.75 -45.90
CA ALA A 1199 18.02 35.12 -46.76
C ALA A 1199 17.87 36.56 -47.28
N ASN A 1200 18.25 37.56 -46.46
CA ASN A 1200 18.26 38.96 -46.87
C ASN A 1200 19.28 39.82 -46.08
N ARG A 1201 20.37 40.21 -46.74
CA ARG A 1201 21.10 41.47 -46.48
C ARG A 1201 21.71 42.00 -47.77
N GLY A 1202 21.15 43.08 -48.29
CA GLY A 1202 21.89 43.99 -49.19
C GLY A 1202 22.86 44.88 -48.38
N PRO A 1203 23.89 45.48 -49.02
CA PRO A 1203 24.92 46.24 -48.32
C PRO A 1203 24.56 47.74 -48.20
N ALA A 1204 24.00 48.16 -47.07
CA ALA A 1204 23.88 49.58 -46.69
C ALA A 1204 23.79 49.78 -45.17
N GLU A 1205 24.39 50.90 -44.71
CA GLU A 1205 24.12 51.74 -43.52
C GLU A 1205 23.90 51.08 -42.13
N LEU A 1206 24.54 51.46 -41.02
CA LEU A 1206 25.13 52.71 -40.47
C LEU A 1206 24.16 53.57 -39.62
N TRP A 1207 24.50 53.66 -38.33
CA TRP A 1207 24.12 54.67 -37.31
C TRP A 1207 22.69 54.79 -36.73
N ALA A 1208 22.71 54.83 -35.38
CA ALA A 1208 22.04 55.80 -34.49
C ALA A 1208 20.59 55.62 -33.96
N ALA A 1209 20.52 55.85 -32.64
CA ALA A 1209 19.55 56.68 -31.91
C ALA A 1209 18.10 56.23 -31.60
N THR A 1210 17.94 55.84 -30.32
CA THR A 1210 16.96 56.39 -29.34
C THR A 1210 15.44 56.12 -29.40
N SER A 1211 14.90 56.05 -28.17
CA SER A 1211 13.56 56.45 -27.71
C SER A 1211 12.44 55.39 -27.63
N SER A 1212 11.45 55.74 -26.79
CA SER A 1212 10.27 54.99 -26.31
C SER A 1212 9.01 55.88 -26.63
N PRO A 1213 7.74 55.57 -26.30
CA PRO A 1213 7.18 54.46 -25.49
C PRO A 1213 5.80 53.89 -25.98
N ARG A 1214 5.13 53.13 -25.08
CA ARG A 1214 3.65 52.88 -24.93
C ARG A 1214 2.94 51.76 -25.73
N ARG A 1215 2.26 50.90 -24.93
CA ARG A 1215 0.85 50.37 -24.98
C ARG A 1215 -0.09 50.85 -26.11
N PRO A 1216 -1.18 50.10 -26.44
CA PRO A 1216 -1.86 49.07 -25.61
C PRO A 1216 -2.29 47.74 -26.30
N SER A 1217 -2.86 46.84 -25.49
CA SER A 1217 -3.78 45.73 -25.82
C SER A 1217 -5.09 46.23 -26.50
N PRO A 1218 -5.87 45.43 -27.27
CA PRO A 1218 -6.45 44.11 -26.89
C PRO A 1218 -6.41 43.05 -28.05
N GLN A 1219 -7.04 41.87 -28.00
CA GLN A 1219 -7.90 41.20 -27.00
C GLN A 1219 -7.26 39.90 -26.51
#